data_AF-A0A2G5UYA7-F1
#
_entry.id   AF-A0A2G5UYA7-F1
#
_cell.length_a   1.000
_cell.length_b   1.000
_cell.length_c   1.000
_cell.angle_alpha   90.00
_cell.angle_beta   90.00
_cell.angle_gamma   90.00
#
_symmetry.space_group_name_H-M   'P 1'
#
loop_
_entity.id
_entity.type
_entity.pdbx_description
1 polymer ?
#
loop_
_entity_poly.entity_id
_entity_poly.type
_entity_poly.pdbx_seq_one_letter_code
_entity_poly.pdbx_strand_id
1 'polypeptide(L)'
;MLQFLSNFLQTSRLLVLIACALLVYSFVSLDGKSDGKSDGKIDNHETEKAKSDEKDPRLVFMVIDAFRLSFLTSPDSPMSFTKSSLSSAHAILFDAYARMPTVTLPRITAYITGTLPSFGTILTNLATDEIKIDNWISRLRGVGKRIHFFGDDTWIRLLPGKFEKSEGVTSFFVNDYTEVDQNVTMNLDLELLEDSESPWDVLILHYLGLDHIGHSLGGNSPKIPEKLKEMDEIIRRISAFLSSQNSESYLIVCGDHGMTSAGSHGGASPDETRVPVIIWKIGQKIDNRFSQPPEIEQIDLSATIFDLFNLNFPPESYGISLVHYFRGEAQEGLRKQHGHFKALVKDKQLGTSDICETDCDYSNIFVKNSLKKWFRSVQEELIGTASEIPTTSIWICVFILAVATILSAASQDNYSNLLILLINLINFASSLIEEEHEVWYFLGSTVVAIRLIICIKKREFGKARLAFVLGILHRISFGYTQSTRRRWEMDPNLLPQSLFSDFFDRKVMDLNEFFKDKAAFAIAIPLLLCADNKQKLMIVTPILARSAEYFGFPSFFHNFIRFSVFPIYYLTDSPLHAVAPWILLLVPESQLPLCLLVFLIGLCTRILKLGDVDSFIFCMSSFFYFGNSNSLSTLSLTSAYIGLRDYYPILVGIQLILYTFAGPIFFILGRYLSTAKPPPTEIRDPPPFLSPSTYWLRLFFSYRIFSLTISLICLYHFQNHLFVWSVYSPKVVYDMAHVIFSGCVSFYCLN
;
A
#
# COMPACT_ATOMS: atom_id res chain seq x y z
N MET A 1 -19.78 41.93 2.79
CA MET A 1 -19.60 40.80 3.73
C MET A 1 -19.69 39.44 3.04
N LEU A 2 -20.80 39.08 2.36
CA LEU A 2 -20.97 37.75 1.72
C LEU A 2 -19.96 37.47 0.59
N GLN A 3 -19.69 38.45 -0.27
CA GLN A 3 -18.67 38.35 -1.32
C GLN A 3 -17.24 38.22 -0.77
N PHE A 4 -17.00 38.81 0.41
CA PHE A 4 -15.71 38.75 1.10
C PHE A 4 -15.47 37.36 1.70
N LEU A 5 -16.50 36.75 2.32
CA LEU A 5 -16.49 35.37 2.80
C LEU A 5 -16.30 34.34 1.67
N SER A 6 -16.94 34.57 0.51
CA SER A 6 -16.76 33.74 -0.68
C SER A 6 -15.32 33.77 -1.19
N ASN A 7 -14.73 34.97 -1.29
CA ASN A 7 -13.33 35.13 -1.68
C ASN A 7 -12.37 34.43 -0.71
N PHE A 8 -12.62 34.48 0.61
CA PHE A 8 -11.79 33.78 1.58
C PHE A 8 -11.82 32.26 1.43
N LEU A 9 -13.00 31.68 1.18
CA LEU A 9 -13.14 30.23 0.95
C LEU A 9 -12.50 29.78 -0.37
N GLN A 10 -12.58 30.60 -1.43
CA GLN A 10 -11.86 30.31 -2.68
C GLN A 10 -10.35 30.44 -2.50
N THR A 11 -9.90 31.44 -1.74
CA THR A 11 -8.48 31.65 -1.43
C THR A 11 -7.92 30.49 -0.60
N SER A 12 -8.64 30.01 0.43
CA SER A 12 -8.17 28.87 1.23
C SER A 12 -8.01 27.60 0.40
N ARG A 13 -8.91 27.34 -0.55
CA ARG A 13 -8.81 26.22 -1.50
C ARG A 13 -7.59 26.33 -2.41
N LEU A 14 -7.33 27.52 -2.96
CA LEU A 14 -6.15 27.74 -3.80
C LEU A 14 -4.85 27.53 -3.02
N LEU A 15 -4.76 28.06 -1.80
CA LEU A 15 -3.60 27.89 -0.92
C LEU A 15 -3.34 26.40 -0.61
N VAL A 16 -4.40 25.65 -0.34
CA VAL A 16 -4.33 24.20 -0.13
C VAL A 16 -3.78 23.47 -1.35
N LEU A 17 -4.25 23.78 -2.55
CA LEU A 17 -3.73 23.17 -3.79
C LEU A 17 -2.25 23.48 -4.00
N ILE A 18 -1.84 24.73 -3.73
CA ILE A 18 -0.43 25.14 -3.79
C ILE A 18 0.41 24.36 -2.79
N ALA A 19 -0.05 24.22 -1.54
CA ALA A 19 0.65 23.46 -0.51
C ALA A 19 0.79 21.97 -0.88
N CYS A 20 -0.27 21.32 -1.37
CA CYS A 20 -0.23 19.92 -1.79
C CYS A 20 0.74 19.73 -2.98
N ALA A 21 0.68 20.61 -3.98
CA ALA A 21 1.58 20.56 -5.14
C ALA A 21 3.06 20.77 -4.73
N LEU A 22 3.32 21.73 -3.84
CA LEU A 22 4.67 21.98 -3.30
C LEU A 22 5.19 20.77 -2.52
N LEU A 23 4.34 20.13 -1.70
CA LEU A 23 4.71 18.96 -0.93
C LEU A 23 5.12 17.80 -1.85
N VAL A 24 4.27 17.46 -2.83
CA VAL A 24 4.56 16.42 -3.83
C VAL A 24 5.88 16.73 -4.55
N TYR A 25 6.02 17.95 -5.10
CA TYR A 25 7.23 18.37 -5.78
C TYR A 25 8.49 18.27 -4.90
N SER A 26 8.38 18.63 -3.62
CA SER A 26 9.52 18.63 -2.71
C SER A 26 10.01 17.24 -2.36
N PHE A 27 9.10 16.28 -2.20
CA PHE A 27 9.46 14.87 -2.04
C PHE A 27 10.12 14.33 -3.32
N VAL A 28 9.58 14.65 -4.51
CA VAL A 28 10.20 14.28 -5.80
C VAL A 28 11.60 14.89 -5.95
N SER A 29 11.77 16.16 -5.58
CA SER A 29 13.04 16.87 -5.75
C SER A 29 14.13 16.42 -4.79
N LEU A 30 13.80 15.84 -3.63
CA LEU A 30 14.81 15.23 -2.76
C LEU A 30 15.44 14.02 -3.45
N ASP A 31 14.62 13.19 -4.09
CA ASP A 31 15.08 12.01 -4.83
C ASP A 31 15.89 12.41 -6.08
N GLY A 32 15.47 13.46 -6.77
CA GLY A 32 16.22 14.00 -7.91
C GLY A 32 17.56 14.65 -7.53
N LYS A 33 17.79 15.00 -6.25
CA LYS A 33 19.09 15.51 -5.78
C LYS A 33 20.08 14.39 -5.43
N SER A 34 19.63 13.17 -5.15
CA SER A 34 20.49 11.98 -5.20
C SER A 34 20.90 11.67 -6.65
N ASP A 35 19.98 11.80 -7.61
CA ASP A 35 20.30 11.61 -9.04
C ASP A 35 21.15 12.76 -9.64
N GLY A 36 21.16 13.92 -8.99
CA GLY A 36 21.68 15.18 -9.52
C GLY A 36 23.11 15.51 -9.09
N LYS A 37 24.09 14.68 -9.47
CA LYS A 37 25.51 15.09 -9.63
C LYS A 37 26.42 14.09 -10.37
N SER A 38 25.86 13.27 -11.24
CA SER A 38 26.62 12.43 -12.18
C SER A 38 26.29 12.72 -13.65
N ASP A 39 26.14 14.00 -14.02
CA ASP A 39 26.50 14.46 -15.38
C ASP A 39 28.04 14.48 -15.55
N GLY A 40 28.72 13.48 -14.99
CA GLY A 40 30.03 13.09 -15.44
C GLY A 40 29.80 12.38 -16.77
N LYS A 41 30.50 12.84 -17.80
CA LYS A 41 30.68 12.12 -19.05
C LYS A 41 30.66 10.62 -18.78
N ILE A 42 29.95 9.88 -19.63
CA ILE A 42 30.22 8.46 -19.87
C ILE A 42 31.65 8.40 -20.43
N ASP A 43 32.63 8.61 -19.56
CA ASP A 43 34.00 8.26 -19.82
C ASP A 43 33.96 6.74 -19.84
N ASN A 44 34.36 6.18 -20.98
CA ASN A 44 34.54 4.75 -21.18
C ASN A 44 35.31 4.19 -19.97
N HIS A 45 34.59 3.60 -19.01
CA HIS A 45 35.19 2.75 -17.99
C HIS A 45 35.58 1.44 -18.68
N GLU A 46 36.61 1.52 -19.51
CA GLU A 46 37.41 0.36 -19.90
C GLU A 46 37.95 -0.29 -18.62
N THR A 47 37.80 -1.61 -18.55
CA THR A 47 38.18 -2.56 -17.47
C THR A 47 37.14 -2.83 -16.36
N GLU A 48 35.91 -3.21 -16.72
CA GLU A 48 34.87 -3.64 -15.76
C GLU A 48 34.99 -5.09 -15.22
N LYS A 49 35.93 -5.89 -15.71
CA LYS A 49 36.18 -7.25 -15.18
C LYS A 49 37.55 -7.27 -14.50
N ALA A 50 37.60 -7.49 -13.18
CA ALA A 50 38.85 -7.88 -12.54
C ALA A 50 39.31 -9.20 -13.20
N LYS A 51 40.53 -9.23 -13.75
CA LYS A 51 41.07 -10.40 -14.44
C LYS A 51 41.00 -11.64 -13.54
N SER A 52 40.03 -12.52 -13.77
CA SER A 52 40.00 -13.88 -13.23
C SER A 52 39.75 -14.87 -14.38
N ASP A 53 40.51 -15.95 -14.39
CA ASP A 53 40.37 -17.08 -15.32
C ASP A 53 39.20 -18.02 -14.93
N GLU A 54 38.35 -17.59 -13.99
CA GLU A 54 37.25 -18.39 -13.46
C GLU A 54 35.99 -18.19 -14.32
N LYS A 55 35.33 -19.29 -14.67
CA LYS A 55 34.10 -19.27 -15.48
C LYS A 55 32.98 -18.66 -14.63
N ASP A 56 32.32 -17.63 -15.13
CA ASP A 56 31.22 -16.97 -14.40
C ASP A 56 30.11 -18.00 -14.07
N PRO A 57 29.50 -17.93 -12.87
CA PRO A 57 28.50 -18.89 -12.46
C PRO A 57 27.17 -18.70 -13.19
N ARG A 58 26.33 -19.75 -13.20
CA ARG A 58 24.90 -19.61 -13.51
C ARG A 58 24.12 -19.20 -12.27
N LEU A 59 23.12 -18.34 -12.44
CA LEU A 59 22.25 -17.89 -11.35
C LEU A 59 20.78 -18.09 -11.70
N VAL A 60 20.02 -18.72 -10.79
CA VAL A 60 18.56 -18.62 -10.76
C VAL A 60 18.16 -17.75 -9.57
N PHE A 61 17.42 -16.67 -9.83
CA PHE A 61 16.89 -15.74 -8.84
C PHE A 61 15.37 -15.83 -8.83
N MET A 62 14.81 -16.49 -7.81
CA MET A 62 13.38 -16.75 -7.67
C MET A 62 12.81 -15.90 -6.53
N VAL A 63 11.83 -15.06 -6.87
CA VAL A 63 11.05 -14.27 -5.90
C VAL A 63 9.69 -14.91 -5.75
N ILE A 64 9.30 -15.20 -4.50
CA ILE A 64 7.95 -15.66 -4.14
C ILE A 64 7.28 -14.49 -3.40
N ASP A 65 6.30 -13.85 -4.03
CA ASP A 65 5.64 -12.66 -3.49
C ASP A 65 4.95 -12.98 -2.15
N ALA A 66 5.12 -12.10 -1.17
CA ALA A 66 4.61 -12.21 0.19
C ALA A 66 5.06 -13.46 0.98
N PHE A 67 6.22 -14.03 0.62
CA PHE A 67 6.80 -15.17 1.32
C PHE A 67 7.42 -14.75 2.67
N ARG A 68 6.60 -14.73 3.73
CA ARG A 68 7.08 -14.44 5.10
C ARG A 68 7.93 -15.57 5.68
N LEU A 69 8.89 -15.25 6.53
CA LEU A 69 9.86 -16.20 7.10
C LEU A 69 9.20 -17.39 7.82
N SER A 70 8.11 -17.14 8.54
CA SER A 70 7.40 -18.17 9.31
C SER A 70 6.78 -19.27 8.45
N PHE A 71 6.49 -19.00 7.17
CA PHE A 71 6.01 -20.02 6.23
C PHE A 71 7.05 -21.12 5.96
N LEU A 72 8.34 -20.83 6.13
CA LEU A 72 9.41 -21.82 5.99
C LEU A 72 9.86 -22.37 7.35
N THR A 73 10.04 -21.51 8.35
CA THR A 73 10.64 -21.89 9.63
C THR A 73 9.69 -22.61 10.57
N SER A 74 8.37 -22.50 10.36
CA SER A 74 7.38 -23.23 11.15
C SER A 74 7.62 -24.75 11.11
N PRO A 75 7.47 -25.47 12.24
CA PRO A 75 7.54 -26.93 12.27
C PRO A 75 6.61 -27.59 11.24
N ASP A 76 5.41 -27.04 11.08
CA ASP A 76 4.35 -27.56 10.21
C ASP A 76 4.47 -27.09 8.74
N SER A 77 5.52 -26.33 8.40
CA SER A 77 5.76 -25.90 7.03
C SER A 77 5.83 -27.10 6.08
N PRO A 78 5.10 -27.08 4.96
CA PRO A 78 5.06 -28.20 4.03
C PRO A 78 6.25 -28.21 3.05
N MET A 79 7.19 -27.26 3.15
CA MET A 79 8.35 -27.13 2.26
C MET A 79 9.47 -28.12 2.62
N SER A 80 9.18 -29.40 2.46
CA SER A 80 10.03 -30.51 2.86
C SER A 80 11.40 -30.55 2.18
N PHE A 81 11.49 -30.24 0.88
CA PHE A 81 12.75 -30.23 0.13
C PHE A 81 13.65 -29.09 0.60
N THR A 82 13.09 -27.89 0.75
CA THR A 82 13.80 -26.72 1.23
C THR A 82 14.32 -26.94 2.64
N LYS A 83 13.47 -27.43 3.56
CA LYS A 83 13.89 -27.75 4.95
C LYS A 83 14.96 -28.83 4.99
N SER A 84 14.85 -29.87 4.15
CA SER A 84 15.87 -30.92 4.04
C SER A 84 17.21 -30.34 3.56
N SER A 85 17.20 -29.49 2.54
CA SER A 85 18.39 -28.81 2.02
C SER A 85 19.11 -27.97 3.08
N LEU A 86 18.35 -27.25 3.90
CA LEU A 86 18.88 -26.47 5.03
C LEU A 86 19.51 -27.38 6.10
N SER A 87 18.80 -28.45 6.51
CA SER A 87 19.29 -29.39 7.54
C SER A 87 20.52 -30.19 7.12
N SER A 88 20.65 -30.45 5.82
CA SER A 88 21.79 -31.18 5.23
C SER A 88 22.93 -30.27 4.76
N ALA A 89 22.81 -28.98 5.05
CA ALA A 89 23.78 -27.93 4.75
C ALA A 89 24.09 -27.77 3.25
N HIS A 90 23.13 -28.05 2.37
CA HIS A 90 23.21 -27.73 0.93
C HIS A 90 22.72 -26.30 0.62
N ALA A 91 22.05 -25.67 1.59
CA ALA A 91 21.58 -24.31 1.52
C ALA A 91 21.80 -23.58 2.84
N ILE A 92 21.88 -22.25 2.77
CA ILE A 92 21.87 -21.37 3.93
C ILE A 92 20.61 -20.50 3.92
N LEU A 93 19.98 -20.34 5.08
CA LEU A 93 18.84 -19.47 5.30
C LEU A 93 19.31 -18.20 6.00
N PHE A 94 18.93 -17.05 5.46
CA PHE A 94 19.04 -15.75 6.09
C PHE A 94 17.66 -15.21 6.44
N ASP A 95 17.61 -14.48 7.55
CA ASP A 95 16.46 -13.68 7.96
C ASP A 95 16.63 -12.27 7.41
N ALA A 96 15.99 -11.99 6.28
CA ALA A 96 16.10 -10.70 5.64
C ALA A 96 15.02 -9.73 6.14
N TYR A 97 15.44 -8.52 6.47
CA TYR A 97 14.54 -7.46 6.88
C TYR A 97 14.05 -6.66 5.66
N ALA A 98 12.78 -6.84 5.33
CA ALA A 98 12.05 -6.04 4.37
C ALA A 98 11.60 -4.72 5.02
N ARG A 99 12.41 -3.67 4.82
CA ARG A 99 12.11 -2.33 5.31
C ARG A 99 10.78 -1.83 4.72
N MET A 100 10.08 -1.02 5.50
CA MET A 100 8.81 -0.46 5.08
C MET A 100 8.95 0.60 3.98
N PRO A 101 7.89 0.83 3.18
CA PRO A 101 6.67 0.02 3.11
C PRO A 101 6.95 -1.34 2.44
N THR A 102 6.37 -2.39 3.02
CA THR A 102 6.48 -3.79 2.61
C THR A 102 5.54 -4.06 1.43
N VAL A 103 5.86 -3.43 0.29
CA VAL A 103 5.11 -3.53 -0.97
C VAL A 103 6.05 -3.96 -2.10
N THR A 104 5.55 -4.78 -3.02
CA THR A 104 6.31 -5.48 -4.07
C THR A 104 7.33 -4.61 -4.80
N LEU A 105 6.89 -3.52 -5.44
CA LEU A 105 7.74 -2.68 -6.30
C LEU A 105 8.96 -2.07 -5.55
N PRO A 106 8.77 -1.37 -4.41
CA PRO A 106 9.88 -0.89 -3.59
C PRO A 106 10.86 -1.97 -3.13
N ARG A 107 10.36 -3.19 -2.85
CA ARG A 107 11.19 -4.29 -2.34
C ARG A 107 12.01 -4.96 -3.45
N ILE A 108 11.41 -5.16 -4.62
CA ILE A 108 12.13 -5.58 -5.83
C ILE A 108 13.24 -4.58 -6.16
N THR A 109 12.94 -3.28 -6.11
CA THR A 109 13.92 -2.21 -6.35
C THR A 109 15.12 -2.36 -5.40
N ALA A 110 14.86 -2.58 -4.10
CA ALA A 110 15.93 -2.79 -3.12
C ALA A 110 16.82 -4.01 -3.42
N TYR A 111 16.23 -5.11 -3.91
CA TYR A 111 16.99 -6.30 -4.32
C TYR A 111 17.89 -6.08 -5.54
N ILE A 112 17.53 -5.15 -6.44
CA ILE A 112 18.29 -4.93 -7.67
C ILE A 112 19.33 -3.79 -7.56
N THR A 113 19.02 -2.73 -6.83
CA THR A 113 19.91 -1.56 -6.69
C THR A 113 20.86 -1.68 -5.49
N GLY A 114 20.45 -2.40 -4.44
CA GLY A 114 21.15 -2.40 -3.16
C GLY A 114 21.02 -1.07 -2.40
N THR A 115 19.94 -0.34 -2.66
CA THR A 115 19.53 0.89 -1.96
C THR A 115 18.08 0.77 -1.51
N LEU A 116 17.69 1.47 -0.44
CA LEU A 116 16.29 1.56 -0.04
C LEU A 116 15.63 2.74 -0.76
N PRO A 117 14.47 2.54 -1.39
CA PRO A 117 13.72 3.66 -1.97
C PRO A 117 13.23 4.59 -0.85
N SER A 118 13.36 5.89 -1.06
CA SER A 118 12.79 6.89 -0.16
C SER A 118 11.26 6.86 -0.25
N PHE A 119 10.57 7.44 0.74
CA PHE A 119 9.12 7.58 0.68
C PHE A 119 8.62 8.41 -0.52
N GLY A 120 9.38 9.45 -0.91
CA GLY A 120 9.09 10.24 -2.11
C GLY A 120 9.17 9.39 -3.38
N THR A 121 10.14 8.48 -3.42
CA THR A 121 10.39 7.59 -4.55
C THR A 121 9.24 6.61 -4.69
N ILE A 122 8.66 6.17 -3.59
CA ILE A 122 7.52 5.24 -3.60
C ILE A 122 6.25 5.93 -4.10
N LEU A 123 6.00 7.17 -3.68
CA LEU A 123 4.85 7.94 -4.17
C LEU A 123 4.96 8.30 -5.65
N THR A 124 6.17 8.52 -6.15
CA THR A 124 6.42 8.86 -7.55
C THR A 124 6.55 7.63 -8.45
N ASN A 125 7.12 6.53 -7.96
CA ASN A 125 7.28 5.29 -8.70
C ASN A 125 5.95 4.54 -8.93
N LEU A 126 4.91 4.86 -8.16
CA LEU A 126 3.54 4.49 -8.55
C LEU A 126 3.16 5.07 -9.93
N ALA A 127 3.88 6.06 -10.46
CA ALA A 127 3.57 6.75 -11.72
C ALA A 127 4.68 6.68 -12.79
N THR A 128 5.77 5.91 -12.60
CA THR A 128 6.90 5.90 -13.55
C THR A 128 7.07 4.58 -14.30
N ASP A 129 7.57 4.70 -15.54
CA ASP A 129 7.73 3.57 -16.46
C ASP A 129 9.10 2.87 -16.39
N GLU A 130 10.19 3.45 -15.85
CA GLU A 130 11.55 2.85 -15.86
C GLU A 130 12.43 3.27 -14.65
N ILE A 131 13.20 2.34 -14.08
CA ILE A 131 14.19 2.62 -13.03
C ILE A 131 15.50 3.06 -13.67
N LYS A 132 15.99 4.25 -13.29
CA LYS A 132 17.26 4.82 -13.77
C LYS A 132 18.46 4.54 -12.87
N ILE A 133 18.21 4.04 -11.66
CA ILE A 133 19.25 3.72 -10.68
C ILE A 133 20.05 2.52 -11.18
N ASP A 134 21.38 2.60 -11.05
CA ASP A 134 22.29 1.53 -11.41
C ASP A 134 21.99 0.23 -10.64
N ASN A 135 22.02 -0.91 -11.33
CA ASN A 135 21.53 -2.19 -10.82
C ASN A 135 22.24 -3.38 -11.47
N TRP A 136 22.25 -4.53 -10.78
CA TRP A 136 23.01 -5.70 -11.23
C TRP A 136 22.49 -6.27 -12.55
N ILE A 137 21.19 -6.14 -12.86
CA ILE A 137 20.61 -6.63 -14.13
C ILE A 137 21.21 -5.85 -15.30
N SER A 138 21.20 -4.52 -15.21
CA SER A 138 21.73 -3.64 -16.25
C SER A 138 23.24 -3.82 -16.43
N ARG A 139 23.98 -3.99 -15.32
CA ARG A 139 25.43 -4.23 -15.35
C ARG A 139 25.79 -5.60 -15.96
N LEU A 140 25.07 -6.66 -15.60
CA LEU A 140 25.26 -7.98 -16.20
C LEU A 140 24.96 -7.97 -17.70
N ARG A 141 23.89 -7.28 -18.13
CA ARG A 141 23.59 -7.12 -19.55
C ARG A 141 24.70 -6.33 -20.27
N GLY A 142 25.23 -5.29 -19.65
CA GLY A 142 26.34 -4.48 -20.17
C GLY A 142 27.62 -5.28 -20.43
N VAL A 143 27.92 -6.27 -19.58
CA VAL A 143 29.04 -7.20 -19.78
C VAL A 143 28.70 -8.42 -20.63
N GLY A 144 27.56 -8.39 -21.35
CA GLY A 144 27.18 -9.39 -22.34
C GLY A 144 26.52 -10.65 -21.77
N LYS A 145 26.03 -10.63 -20.52
CA LYS A 145 25.26 -11.76 -19.97
C LYS A 145 23.86 -11.84 -20.56
N ARG A 146 23.40 -13.08 -20.72
CA ARG A 146 22.05 -13.40 -21.19
C ARG A 146 21.15 -13.60 -19.99
N ILE A 147 20.16 -12.73 -19.87
CA ILE A 147 19.24 -12.68 -18.74
C ILE A 147 17.84 -13.01 -19.27
N HIS A 148 17.24 -14.07 -18.74
CA HIS A 148 15.86 -14.45 -19.02
C HIS A 148 14.98 -14.11 -17.82
N PHE A 149 13.76 -13.62 -18.06
CA PHE A 149 12.81 -13.23 -17.01
C PHE A 149 11.40 -13.78 -17.28
N PHE A 150 10.77 -14.37 -16.27
CA PHE A 150 9.36 -14.76 -16.33
C PHE A 150 8.64 -14.40 -15.03
N GLY A 151 7.50 -13.72 -15.12
CA GLY A 151 6.73 -13.32 -13.95
C GLY A 151 5.88 -12.08 -14.17
N ASP A 152 5.78 -11.24 -13.13
CA ASP A 152 5.02 -9.98 -13.20
C ASP A 152 5.58 -9.02 -14.27
N ASP A 153 4.70 -8.48 -15.12
CA ASP A 153 5.04 -7.52 -16.18
C ASP A 153 5.68 -6.21 -15.66
N THR A 154 5.53 -5.91 -14.36
CA THR A 154 6.18 -4.82 -13.65
C THR A 154 7.70 -4.83 -13.86
N TRP A 155 8.37 -5.98 -13.84
CA TRP A 155 9.83 -6.04 -14.07
C TRP A 155 10.22 -5.57 -15.48
N ILE A 156 9.42 -5.93 -16.49
CA ILE A 156 9.68 -5.57 -17.89
C ILE A 156 9.51 -4.07 -18.09
N ARG A 157 8.54 -3.47 -17.41
CA ARG A 157 8.34 -2.02 -17.41
C ARG A 157 9.55 -1.34 -16.76
N LEU A 158 9.87 -1.70 -15.52
CA LEU A 158 10.97 -1.08 -14.76
C LEU A 158 12.34 -1.19 -15.44
N LEU A 159 12.58 -2.25 -16.23
CA LEU A 159 13.86 -2.57 -16.85
C LEU A 159 13.69 -2.85 -18.36
N PRO A 160 13.27 -1.84 -19.15
CA PRO A 160 12.95 -2.05 -20.55
C PRO A 160 14.21 -2.41 -21.34
N GLY A 161 14.10 -3.47 -22.16
CA GLY A 161 15.20 -3.95 -23.01
C GLY A 161 16.38 -4.60 -22.27
N LYS A 162 16.24 -4.92 -20.98
CA LYS A 162 17.32 -5.58 -20.20
C LYS A 162 17.30 -7.11 -20.27
N PHE A 163 16.14 -7.70 -20.60
CA PHE A 163 15.97 -9.15 -20.73
C PHE A 163 16.11 -9.56 -22.20
N GLU A 164 16.90 -10.61 -22.45
CA GLU A 164 17.07 -11.17 -23.80
C GLU A 164 15.82 -11.97 -24.23
N LYS A 165 15.25 -12.70 -23.27
CA LYS A 165 13.97 -13.39 -23.40
C LYS A 165 13.15 -13.06 -22.16
N SER A 166 11.91 -12.66 -22.36
CA SER A 166 11.02 -12.39 -21.25
C SER A 166 9.56 -12.63 -21.60
N GLU A 167 8.80 -13.14 -20.64
CA GLU A 167 7.34 -13.14 -20.70
C GLU A 167 6.78 -12.61 -19.38
N GLY A 168 6.06 -11.50 -19.48
CA GLY A 168 5.41 -10.85 -18.35
C GLY A 168 3.92 -11.10 -18.39
N VAL A 169 3.35 -11.52 -17.28
CA VAL A 169 1.90 -11.58 -17.11
C VAL A 169 1.49 -10.45 -16.17
N THR A 170 0.43 -9.79 -16.56
CA THR A 170 -0.15 -8.72 -15.79
C THR A 170 -0.82 -9.27 -14.52
N SER A 171 -0.36 -8.84 -13.35
CA SER A 171 -0.84 -9.31 -12.04
C SER A 171 -2.10 -8.60 -11.51
N PHE A 172 -2.74 -7.74 -12.32
CA PHE A 172 -3.80 -6.85 -11.84
C PHE A 172 -5.11 -7.54 -11.38
N PHE A 173 -5.27 -8.85 -11.64
CA PHE A 173 -6.41 -9.63 -11.16
C PHE A 173 -6.01 -10.47 -9.94
N VAL A 174 -6.06 -9.88 -8.74
CA VAL A 174 -5.68 -10.55 -7.47
C VAL A 174 -6.52 -11.81 -7.17
N ASN A 175 -7.74 -11.91 -7.71
CA ASN A 175 -8.57 -13.11 -7.58
C ASN A 175 -8.05 -14.30 -8.42
N ASP A 176 -7.16 -14.04 -9.39
CA ASP A 176 -6.43 -15.07 -10.12
C ASP A 176 -5.04 -15.25 -9.52
N TYR A 177 -4.88 -16.31 -8.73
CA TYR A 177 -3.62 -16.70 -8.11
C TYR A 177 -2.93 -17.87 -8.85
N THR A 178 -3.31 -18.10 -10.10
CA THR A 178 -2.83 -19.24 -10.91
C THR A 178 -2.23 -18.85 -12.25
N GLU A 179 -2.77 -17.87 -12.96
CA GLU A 179 -2.36 -17.54 -14.32
C GLU A 179 -0.87 -17.16 -14.41
N VAL A 180 -0.41 -16.24 -13.54
CA VAL A 180 1.00 -15.82 -13.53
C VAL A 180 1.91 -17.01 -13.19
N ASP A 181 1.62 -17.74 -12.11
CA ASP A 181 2.43 -18.89 -11.68
C ASP A 181 2.48 -20.00 -12.75
N GLN A 182 1.37 -20.24 -13.47
CA GLN A 182 1.32 -21.20 -14.58
C GLN A 182 2.17 -20.73 -15.76
N ASN A 183 2.13 -19.45 -16.10
CA ASN A 183 2.97 -18.89 -17.17
C ASN A 183 4.46 -18.99 -16.83
N VAL A 184 4.84 -18.62 -15.61
CA VAL A 184 6.22 -18.73 -15.11
C VAL A 184 6.67 -20.19 -15.16
N THR A 185 5.83 -21.11 -14.70
CA THR A 185 6.16 -22.54 -14.68
C THR A 185 6.27 -23.12 -16.09
N MET A 186 5.37 -22.76 -17.01
CA MET A 186 5.44 -23.20 -18.41
C MET A 186 6.73 -22.73 -19.08
N ASN A 187 7.12 -21.46 -18.88
CA ASN A 187 8.37 -20.94 -19.42
C ASN A 187 9.61 -21.57 -18.75
N LEU A 188 9.56 -21.78 -17.44
CA LEU A 188 10.58 -22.52 -16.71
C LEU A 188 10.78 -23.92 -17.30
N ASP A 189 9.70 -24.65 -17.59
CA ASP A 189 9.75 -26.00 -18.16
C ASP A 189 10.53 -26.04 -19.48
N LEU A 190 10.41 -24.99 -20.30
CA LEU A 190 11.18 -24.86 -21.55
C LEU A 190 12.66 -24.57 -21.29
N GLU A 191 12.98 -23.75 -20.28
CA GLU A 191 14.37 -23.40 -19.92
C GLU A 191 15.13 -24.54 -19.24
N LEU A 192 14.43 -25.50 -18.62
CA LEU A 192 15.02 -26.68 -17.98
C LEU A 192 15.25 -27.85 -18.96
N LEU A 193 14.93 -27.71 -20.24
CA LEU A 193 15.23 -28.73 -21.26
C LEU A 193 16.74 -28.77 -21.56
N GLU A 194 17.32 -29.97 -21.57
CA GLU A 194 18.77 -30.17 -21.84
C GLU A 194 19.20 -29.64 -23.22
N ASP A 195 18.31 -29.71 -24.22
CA ASP A 195 18.52 -29.24 -25.60
C ASP A 195 18.00 -27.80 -25.84
N SER A 196 17.84 -26.97 -24.80
CA SER A 196 17.38 -25.59 -24.98
C SER A 196 18.26 -24.84 -25.98
N GLU A 197 17.66 -24.38 -27.09
CA GLU A 197 18.36 -23.66 -28.17
C GLU A 197 18.90 -22.29 -27.72
N SER A 198 18.47 -21.78 -26.55
CA SER A 198 18.86 -20.48 -26.01
C SER A 198 19.42 -20.61 -24.59
N PRO A 199 20.75 -20.77 -24.41
CA PRO A 199 21.33 -20.86 -23.09
C PRO A 199 21.26 -19.50 -22.37
N TRP A 200 20.90 -19.50 -21.08
CA TRP A 200 20.91 -18.31 -20.23
C TRP A 200 22.07 -18.35 -19.22
N ASP A 201 22.49 -17.17 -18.76
CA ASP A 201 23.46 -17.02 -17.66
C ASP A 201 22.74 -16.71 -16.34
N VAL A 202 21.66 -15.92 -16.42
CA VAL A 202 20.79 -15.58 -15.29
C VAL A 202 19.33 -15.83 -15.67
N LEU A 203 18.61 -16.55 -14.81
CA LEU A 203 17.17 -16.78 -14.92
C LEU A 203 16.47 -16.14 -13.72
N ILE A 204 15.56 -15.21 -13.97
CA ILE A 204 14.76 -14.53 -12.95
C ILE A 204 13.32 -15.02 -13.04
N LEU A 205 12.77 -15.47 -11.91
CA LEU A 205 11.40 -15.98 -11.80
C LEU A 205 10.67 -15.19 -10.71
N HIS A 206 9.47 -14.69 -11.00
CA HIS A 206 8.64 -13.99 -10.01
C HIS A 206 7.24 -14.61 -9.94
N TYR A 207 6.97 -15.30 -8.83
CA TYR A 207 5.71 -15.99 -8.55
C TYR A 207 4.84 -15.14 -7.62
N LEU A 208 3.55 -14.96 -7.97
CA LEU A 208 2.62 -14.07 -7.24
C LEU A 208 1.46 -14.81 -6.58
N GLY A 209 1.26 -16.09 -6.90
CA GLY A 209 0.11 -16.84 -6.42
C GLY A 209 0.00 -16.89 -4.89
N LEU A 210 1.13 -16.81 -4.16
CA LEU A 210 1.11 -16.77 -2.70
C LEU A 210 0.51 -15.46 -2.17
N ASP A 211 0.97 -14.30 -2.63
CA ASP A 211 0.42 -13.00 -2.27
C ASP A 211 -1.06 -12.86 -2.65
N HIS A 212 -1.42 -13.27 -3.87
CA HIS A 212 -2.80 -13.23 -4.35
C HIS A 212 -3.75 -14.10 -3.51
N ILE A 213 -3.31 -15.30 -3.06
CA ILE A 213 -4.06 -16.12 -2.10
C ILE A 213 -4.19 -15.38 -0.77
N GLY A 214 -3.12 -14.74 -0.30
CA GLY A 214 -3.12 -13.88 0.88
C GLY A 214 -4.22 -12.84 0.82
N HIS A 215 -4.20 -11.95 -0.18
CA HIS A 215 -5.22 -10.89 -0.33
C HIS A 215 -6.64 -11.43 -0.48
N SER A 216 -6.80 -12.53 -1.22
CA SER A 216 -8.13 -13.05 -1.57
C SER A 216 -8.77 -13.86 -0.45
N LEU A 217 -7.98 -14.67 0.27
CA LEU A 217 -8.46 -15.69 1.22
C LEU A 217 -7.87 -15.57 2.62
N GLY A 218 -6.91 -14.67 2.83
CA GLY A 218 -6.16 -14.48 4.08
C GLY A 218 -4.86 -15.29 4.15
N GLY A 219 -3.87 -14.76 4.86
CA GLY A 219 -2.54 -15.37 5.07
C GLY A 219 -2.53 -16.65 5.91
N ASN A 220 -3.65 -17.00 6.55
CA ASN A 220 -3.87 -18.29 7.24
C ASN A 220 -4.81 -19.23 6.46
N SER A 221 -5.12 -18.92 5.20
CA SER A 221 -5.99 -19.74 4.36
C SER A 221 -5.46 -21.18 4.23
N PRO A 222 -6.33 -22.21 4.18
CA PRO A 222 -5.92 -23.58 3.90
C PRO A 222 -5.26 -23.75 2.51
N LYS A 223 -5.36 -22.74 1.63
CA LYS A 223 -4.64 -22.69 0.35
C LYS A 223 -3.17 -22.31 0.48
N ILE A 224 -2.75 -21.66 1.55
CA ILE A 224 -1.34 -21.27 1.76
C ILE A 224 -0.43 -22.50 1.80
N PRO A 225 -0.71 -23.56 2.60
CA PRO A 225 0.11 -24.78 2.58
C PRO A 225 0.13 -25.49 1.22
N GLU A 226 -0.96 -25.46 0.45
CA GLU A 226 -1.00 -26.05 -0.91
C GLU A 226 -0.03 -25.30 -1.84
N LYS A 227 -0.07 -23.96 -1.81
CA LYS A 227 0.81 -23.10 -2.62
C LYS A 227 2.29 -23.23 -2.20
N LEU A 228 2.58 -23.35 -0.90
CA LEU A 228 3.96 -23.58 -0.44
C LEU A 228 4.53 -24.93 -0.90
N LYS A 229 3.69 -25.98 -1.01
CA LYS A 229 4.12 -27.27 -1.60
C LYS A 229 4.46 -27.14 -3.09
N GLU A 230 3.66 -26.37 -3.82
CA GLU A 230 3.92 -26.06 -5.23
C GLU A 230 5.27 -25.35 -5.40
N MET A 231 5.54 -24.32 -4.59
CA MET A 231 6.82 -23.61 -4.62
C MET A 231 7.99 -24.51 -4.24
N ASP A 232 7.86 -25.35 -3.21
CA ASP A 232 8.91 -26.30 -2.80
C ASP A 232 9.25 -27.31 -3.91
N GLU A 233 8.25 -27.76 -4.66
CA GLU A 233 8.42 -28.64 -5.82
C GLU A 233 9.15 -27.93 -6.98
N ILE A 234 8.81 -26.68 -7.26
CA ILE A 234 9.51 -25.86 -8.26
C ILE A 234 10.98 -25.67 -7.89
N ILE A 235 11.28 -25.33 -6.63
CA ILE A 235 12.65 -25.19 -6.11
C ILE A 235 13.41 -26.52 -6.29
N ARG A 236 12.78 -27.67 -5.98
CA ARG A 236 13.37 -28.99 -6.18
C ARG A 236 13.73 -29.26 -7.64
N ARG A 237 12.85 -28.94 -8.57
CA ARG A 237 13.06 -29.13 -10.02
C ARG A 237 14.23 -28.29 -10.53
N ILE A 238 14.29 -27.02 -10.14
CA ILE A 238 15.39 -26.11 -10.49
C ILE A 238 16.72 -26.64 -9.93
N SER A 239 16.75 -27.02 -8.65
CA SER A 239 17.95 -27.57 -8.00
C SER A 239 18.45 -28.84 -8.68
N ALA A 240 17.54 -29.74 -9.07
CA ALA A 240 17.87 -30.97 -9.79
C ALA A 240 18.48 -30.68 -11.18
N PHE A 241 17.89 -29.76 -11.94
CA PHE A 241 18.43 -29.33 -13.23
C PHE A 241 19.82 -28.71 -13.08
N LEU A 242 20.00 -27.76 -12.15
CA LEU A 242 21.31 -27.14 -11.94
C LEU A 242 22.37 -28.16 -11.51
N SER A 243 21.99 -29.20 -10.76
CA SER A 243 22.89 -30.27 -10.35
C SER A 243 23.31 -31.18 -11.50
N SER A 244 22.53 -31.25 -12.59
CA SER A 244 22.93 -32.00 -13.80
C SER A 244 23.88 -31.21 -14.70
N GLN A 245 24.01 -29.90 -14.49
CA GLN A 245 24.92 -29.04 -15.25
C GLN A 245 26.35 -29.10 -14.71
N ASN A 246 27.34 -29.07 -15.60
CA ASN A 246 28.76 -29.08 -15.24
C ASN A 246 29.35 -27.68 -14.95
N SER A 247 28.50 -26.72 -14.54
CA SER A 247 28.88 -25.33 -14.26
C SER A 247 28.61 -24.97 -12.81
N GLU A 248 29.47 -24.13 -12.21
CA GLU A 248 29.17 -23.53 -10.91
C GLU A 248 27.82 -22.79 -11.00
N SER A 249 26.90 -23.14 -10.10
CA SER A 249 25.51 -22.66 -10.18
C SER A 249 24.99 -22.28 -8.80
N TYR A 250 24.20 -21.21 -8.77
CA TYR A 250 23.53 -20.69 -7.59
C TYR A 250 22.03 -20.65 -7.80
N LEU A 251 21.29 -21.03 -6.77
CA LEU A 251 19.84 -20.79 -6.66
C LEU A 251 19.62 -19.89 -5.46
N ILE A 252 18.98 -18.75 -5.70
CA ILE A 252 18.57 -17.80 -4.67
C ILE A 252 17.05 -17.75 -4.68
N VAL A 253 16.42 -18.05 -3.55
CA VAL A 253 14.96 -17.94 -3.36
C VAL A 253 14.70 -16.93 -2.25
N CYS A 254 13.84 -15.95 -2.49
CA CYS A 254 13.50 -14.94 -1.49
C CYS A 254 12.03 -14.52 -1.51
N GLY A 255 11.56 -13.98 -0.40
CA GLY A 255 10.34 -13.15 -0.35
C GLY A 255 10.69 -11.67 -0.49
N ASP A 256 9.89 -10.91 -1.22
CA ASP A 256 10.00 -9.45 -1.33
C ASP A 256 9.42 -8.74 -0.11
N HIS A 257 8.30 -9.22 0.42
CA HIS A 257 7.77 -8.90 1.73
C HIS A 257 7.10 -10.13 2.34
N GLY A 258 6.60 -9.99 3.55
CA GLY A 258 5.68 -10.96 4.14
C GLY A 258 4.23 -10.50 4.05
N MET A 259 3.36 -11.15 4.83
CA MET A 259 1.96 -10.78 4.96
C MET A 259 1.45 -11.10 6.37
N THR A 260 0.46 -10.35 6.81
CA THR A 260 -0.29 -10.63 8.05
C THR A 260 -1.16 -11.89 7.90
N SER A 261 -1.64 -12.44 9.02
CA SER A 261 -2.64 -13.53 9.04
C SER A 261 -3.90 -13.24 8.21
N ALA A 262 -4.27 -11.97 8.08
CA ALA A 262 -5.40 -11.50 7.28
C ALA A 262 -5.08 -11.35 5.79
N GLY A 263 -3.81 -11.56 5.38
CA GLY A 263 -3.39 -11.44 3.99
C GLY A 263 -3.08 -10.03 3.52
N SER A 264 -2.97 -9.06 4.44
CA SER A 264 -2.55 -7.69 4.14
C SER A 264 -1.04 -7.53 4.34
N HIS A 265 -0.43 -6.60 3.60
CA HIS A 265 0.97 -6.20 3.72
C HIS A 265 1.12 -4.68 3.51
N GLY A 266 2.34 -4.14 3.56
CA GLY A 266 2.65 -2.70 3.47
C GLY A 266 2.90 -2.03 4.83
N GLY A 267 2.67 -2.76 5.92
CA GLY A 267 2.93 -2.36 7.30
C GLY A 267 4.33 -2.72 7.82
N ALA A 268 4.46 -2.71 9.14
CA ALA A 268 5.71 -2.90 9.87
C ALA A 268 5.66 -4.09 10.85
N SER A 269 4.64 -4.96 10.75
CA SER A 269 4.59 -6.14 11.62
C SER A 269 5.72 -7.11 11.28
N PRO A 270 6.22 -7.91 12.25
CA PRO A 270 7.25 -8.91 11.98
C PRO A 270 6.87 -9.89 10.86
N ASP A 271 5.58 -10.22 10.75
CA ASP A 271 5.04 -11.08 9.70
C ASP A 271 5.11 -10.47 8.30
N GLU A 272 5.16 -9.14 8.20
CA GLU A 272 5.32 -8.39 6.94
C GLU A 272 6.79 -8.06 6.65
N THR A 273 7.60 -7.80 7.67
CA THR A 273 8.97 -7.31 7.50
C THR A 273 10.03 -8.41 7.50
N ARG A 274 9.75 -9.62 7.98
CA ARG A 274 10.74 -10.71 8.01
C ARG A 274 10.48 -11.72 6.91
N VAL A 275 11.42 -11.81 5.97
CA VAL A 275 11.33 -12.70 4.80
C VAL A 275 12.54 -13.63 4.75
N PRO A 276 12.39 -14.86 4.25
CA PRO A 276 13.52 -15.75 4.06
C PRO A 276 14.30 -15.31 2.81
N VAL A 277 15.63 -15.38 2.90
CA VAL A 277 16.51 -15.43 1.74
C VAL A 277 17.29 -16.73 1.85
N ILE A 278 17.08 -17.64 0.90
CA ILE A 278 17.74 -18.95 0.88
C ILE A 278 18.70 -19.00 -0.30
N ILE A 279 19.94 -19.38 -0.05
CA ILE A 279 20.99 -19.50 -1.07
C ILE A 279 21.50 -20.94 -1.09
N TRP A 280 21.39 -21.59 -2.25
CA TRP A 280 22.04 -22.86 -2.55
C TRP A 280 23.29 -22.61 -3.38
N LYS A 281 24.41 -23.23 -2.97
CA LYS A 281 25.57 -23.43 -3.83
C LYS A 281 25.51 -24.86 -4.36
N ILE A 282 25.10 -25.02 -5.61
CA ILE A 282 24.81 -26.34 -6.17
C ILE A 282 26.08 -27.22 -6.16
N GLY A 283 25.94 -28.46 -5.70
CA GLY A 283 27.04 -29.43 -5.65
C GLY A 283 28.02 -29.29 -4.48
N GLN A 284 27.86 -28.30 -3.59
CA GLN A 284 28.74 -28.11 -2.44
C GLN A 284 27.96 -27.92 -1.13
N LYS A 285 28.46 -28.53 -0.05
CA LYS A 285 27.95 -28.25 1.30
C LYS A 285 28.51 -26.92 1.83
N ILE A 286 27.65 -26.14 2.45
CA ILE A 286 27.96 -24.86 3.09
C ILE A 286 28.20 -25.12 4.58
N ASP A 287 29.20 -24.47 5.19
CA ASP A 287 29.43 -24.59 6.63
C ASP A 287 28.33 -23.83 7.39
N ASN A 288 27.29 -24.55 7.83
CA ASN A 288 26.07 -23.96 8.36
C ASN A 288 25.97 -24.14 9.90
N ARG A 289 26.97 -23.65 10.64
CA ARG A 289 27.06 -23.78 12.13
C ARG A 289 26.20 -22.77 12.91
N PHE A 290 25.22 -22.14 12.29
CA PHE A 290 24.43 -21.10 12.94
C PHE A 290 23.26 -21.73 13.71
N SER A 291 23.09 -21.34 14.98
CA SER A 291 21.95 -21.76 15.81
C SER A 291 20.63 -21.09 15.41
N GLN A 292 20.72 -19.95 14.73
CA GLN A 292 19.63 -19.17 14.17
C GLN A 292 20.07 -18.61 12.80
N PRO A 293 19.13 -18.37 11.86
CA PRO A 293 19.45 -17.69 10.60
C PRO A 293 20.14 -16.35 10.83
N PRO A 294 21.24 -16.02 10.13
CA PRO A 294 21.85 -14.70 10.23
C PRO A 294 20.89 -13.62 9.71
N GLU A 295 20.81 -12.51 10.44
CA GLU A 295 20.00 -11.34 10.08
C GLU A 295 20.72 -10.49 9.02
N ILE A 296 20.00 -10.12 7.97
CA ILE A 296 20.50 -9.33 6.84
C ILE A 296 19.48 -8.26 6.42
N GLU A 297 19.92 -7.27 5.66
CA GLU A 297 19.02 -6.37 4.94
C GLU A 297 18.77 -6.90 3.53
N GLN A 298 17.60 -6.65 2.93
CA GLN A 298 17.34 -7.09 1.54
C GLN A 298 18.37 -6.59 0.53
N ILE A 299 18.85 -5.36 0.73
CA ILE A 299 19.87 -4.72 -0.12
C ILE A 299 21.21 -5.49 -0.14
N ASP A 300 21.50 -6.32 0.87
CA ASP A 300 22.70 -7.15 0.94
C ASP A 300 22.75 -8.16 -0.21
N LEU A 301 21.59 -8.58 -0.72
CA LEU A 301 21.50 -9.53 -1.82
C LEU A 301 22.01 -8.93 -3.14
N SER A 302 21.76 -7.64 -3.37
CA SER A 302 22.30 -6.93 -4.55
C SER A 302 23.83 -6.95 -4.53
N ALA A 303 24.43 -6.53 -3.41
CA ALA A 303 25.89 -6.58 -3.23
C ALA A 303 26.44 -8.01 -3.38
N THR A 304 25.72 -9.00 -2.87
CA THR A 304 26.09 -10.42 -3.03
C THR A 304 26.13 -10.83 -4.50
N ILE A 305 25.17 -10.40 -5.33
CA ILE A 305 25.14 -10.71 -6.77
C ILE A 305 26.28 -9.99 -7.52
N PHE A 306 26.56 -8.71 -7.20
CA PHE A 306 27.72 -8.00 -7.77
C PHE A 306 29.03 -8.74 -7.49
N ASP A 307 29.22 -9.19 -6.25
CA ASP A 307 30.41 -9.93 -5.84
C ASP A 307 30.48 -11.33 -6.47
N LEU A 308 29.36 -12.04 -6.58
CA LEU A 308 29.26 -13.35 -7.24
C LEU A 308 29.78 -13.34 -8.69
N PHE A 309 29.45 -12.29 -9.44
CA PHE A 309 29.87 -12.08 -10.83
C PHE A 309 31.15 -11.23 -10.97
N ASN A 310 31.83 -10.94 -9.86
CA ASN A 310 33.06 -10.16 -9.81
C ASN A 310 32.94 -8.75 -10.44
N LEU A 311 31.75 -8.14 -10.34
CA LEU A 311 31.45 -6.79 -10.81
C LEU A 311 31.69 -5.76 -9.70
N ASN A 312 32.04 -4.53 -10.06
CA ASN A 312 32.17 -3.45 -9.07
C ASN A 312 30.80 -3.07 -8.47
N PHE A 313 30.78 -2.70 -7.19
CA PHE A 313 29.56 -2.24 -6.54
C PHE A 313 29.13 -0.88 -7.11
N PRO A 314 27.83 -0.64 -7.34
CA PRO A 314 27.32 0.67 -7.73
C PRO A 314 27.67 1.71 -6.67
N PRO A 315 28.04 2.95 -7.05
CA PRO A 315 28.45 4.00 -6.11
C PRO A 315 27.45 4.28 -4.99
N GLU A 316 26.15 4.15 -5.28
CA GLU A 316 25.08 4.40 -4.31
C GLU A 316 24.69 3.17 -3.49
N SER A 317 25.08 1.97 -3.90
CA SER A 317 24.69 0.73 -3.25
C SER A 317 25.35 0.61 -1.88
N TYR A 318 24.61 0.30 -0.83
CA TYR A 318 25.16 0.11 0.52
C TYR A 318 24.76 -1.24 1.12
N GLY A 319 24.52 -2.22 0.25
CA GLY A 319 24.39 -3.63 0.63
C GLY A 319 25.72 -4.25 1.04
N ILE A 320 25.67 -5.24 1.93
CA ILE A 320 26.83 -5.98 2.41
C ILE A 320 26.90 -7.35 1.73
N SER A 321 28.00 -7.67 1.05
CA SER A 321 28.15 -8.97 0.37
C SER A 321 28.13 -10.16 1.35
N LEU A 322 27.29 -11.14 1.04
CA LEU A 322 27.11 -12.38 1.80
C LEU A 322 27.95 -13.54 1.23
N VAL A 323 28.74 -13.32 0.19
CA VAL A 323 29.53 -14.37 -0.50
C VAL A 323 30.41 -15.16 0.46
N HIS A 324 30.94 -14.51 1.49
CA HIS A 324 31.78 -15.13 2.50
C HIS A 324 31.12 -16.31 3.25
N TYR A 325 29.79 -16.36 3.31
CA TYR A 325 29.06 -17.47 3.94
C TYR A 325 29.15 -18.78 3.15
N PHE A 326 29.34 -18.74 1.83
CA PHE A 326 29.23 -19.94 0.97
C PHE A 326 30.35 -20.13 -0.07
N ARG A 327 31.16 -19.11 -0.35
CA ARG A 327 32.46 -19.26 -1.07
C ARG A 327 33.68 -19.20 -0.14
N GLY A 328 33.47 -18.85 1.13
CA GLY A 328 34.55 -18.59 2.08
C GLY A 328 35.09 -17.17 1.99
N GLU A 329 35.88 -16.75 2.99
CA GLU A 329 36.39 -15.38 3.08
C GLU A 329 37.61 -15.14 2.18
N ALA A 330 37.38 -14.58 0.99
CA ALA A 330 38.45 -14.03 0.15
C ALA A 330 38.89 -12.66 0.65
N GLN A 331 40.20 -12.47 0.88
CA GLN A 331 40.77 -11.18 1.30
C GLN A 331 40.45 -10.06 0.30
N GLU A 332 40.44 -10.39 -0.99
CA GLU A 332 40.18 -9.43 -2.07
C GLU A 332 38.73 -8.91 -2.07
N GLY A 333 37.75 -9.79 -1.82
CA GLY A 333 36.34 -9.39 -1.71
C GLY A 333 36.13 -8.42 -0.54
N LEU A 334 36.74 -8.73 0.62
CA LEU A 334 36.67 -7.86 1.79
C LEU A 334 37.34 -6.49 1.55
N ARG A 335 38.49 -6.46 0.87
CA ARG A 335 39.20 -5.24 0.48
C ARG A 335 38.36 -4.37 -0.46
N LYS A 336 37.74 -4.99 -1.47
CA LYS A 336 36.86 -4.33 -2.44
C LYS A 336 35.65 -3.69 -1.74
N GLN A 337 35.00 -4.44 -0.85
CA GLN A 337 33.86 -3.94 -0.08
C GLN A 337 34.27 -2.82 0.88
N HIS A 338 35.43 -2.93 1.53
CA HIS A 338 35.95 -1.88 2.40
C HIS A 338 36.20 -0.57 1.64
N GLY A 339 36.88 -0.65 0.49
CA GLY A 339 37.11 0.53 -0.36
C GLY A 339 35.80 1.21 -0.80
N HIS A 340 34.78 0.43 -1.11
CA HIS A 340 33.45 0.93 -1.47
C HIS A 340 32.77 1.68 -0.32
N PHE A 341 32.68 1.07 0.86
CA PHE A 341 32.08 1.71 2.03
C PHE A 341 32.85 2.97 2.49
N LYS A 342 34.18 2.98 2.34
CA LYS A 342 35.00 4.17 2.60
C LYS A 342 34.66 5.33 1.65
N ALA A 343 34.38 5.02 0.37
CA ALA A 343 33.92 6.01 -0.59
C ALA A 343 32.53 6.56 -0.21
N LEU A 344 31.60 5.70 0.20
CA LEU A 344 30.27 6.10 0.68
C LEU A 344 30.33 7.04 1.89
N VAL A 345 31.12 6.68 2.91
CA VAL A 345 31.30 7.51 4.12
C VAL A 345 31.80 8.90 3.76
N LYS A 346 32.75 9.00 2.82
CA LYS A 346 33.30 10.27 2.35
C LYS A 346 32.30 11.08 1.51
N ASP A 347 31.60 10.44 0.59
CA ASP A 347 30.65 11.10 -0.32
C ASP A 347 29.43 11.63 0.45
N LYS A 348 28.87 10.82 1.34
CA LYS A 348 27.69 11.17 2.15
C LYS A 348 28.03 11.94 3.43
N GLN A 349 29.31 12.23 3.68
CA GLN A 349 29.80 12.98 4.85
C GLN A 349 29.32 12.38 6.19
N LEU A 350 29.38 11.05 6.30
CA LEU A 350 28.92 10.34 7.50
C LEU A 350 29.83 10.60 8.71
N GLY A 351 29.26 10.55 9.91
CA GLY A 351 30.00 10.78 11.16
C GLY A 351 30.89 9.60 11.56
N THR A 352 30.69 8.44 10.93
CA THR A 352 31.43 7.21 11.21
C THR A 352 32.85 7.26 10.65
N SER A 353 33.86 7.23 11.54
CA SER A 353 35.27 7.15 11.14
C SER A 353 35.62 5.77 10.59
N ASP A 354 36.55 5.72 9.63
CA ASP A 354 37.16 4.49 9.15
C ASP A 354 37.90 3.74 10.29
N ILE A 355 37.95 2.41 10.22
CA ILE A 355 38.75 1.59 11.14
C ILE A 355 40.24 1.67 10.81
N CYS A 356 40.61 1.87 9.54
CA CYS A 356 42.00 1.90 9.10
C CYS A 356 42.35 3.24 8.43
N GLU A 357 43.31 3.96 9.01
CA GLU A 357 43.74 5.25 8.47
C GLU A 357 44.63 5.12 7.21
N THR A 358 45.48 4.08 7.12
CA THR A 358 46.46 3.92 6.01
C THR A 358 46.43 2.54 5.34
N ASP A 359 46.78 1.46 6.06
CA ASP A 359 46.81 0.09 5.53
C ASP A 359 46.10 -0.90 6.47
N CYS A 360 45.01 -1.52 6.01
CA CYS A 360 44.35 -2.62 6.74
C CYS A 360 45.05 -3.96 6.45
N ASP A 361 45.34 -4.73 7.50
CA ASP A 361 45.65 -6.16 7.36
C ASP A 361 44.35 -6.98 7.26
N TYR A 362 43.91 -7.24 6.03
CA TYR A 362 42.72 -8.07 5.75
C TYR A 362 42.90 -9.56 6.08
N SER A 363 44.11 -10.00 6.41
CA SER A 363 44.35 -11.38 6.85
C SER A 363 43.98 -11.59 8.33
N ASN A 364 44.05 -10.53 9.13
CA ASN A 364 43.84 -10.57 10.57
C ASN A 364 42.36 -10.76 10.93
N ILE A 365 42.06 -11.81 11.71
CA ILE A 365 40.68 -12.14 12.11
C ILE A 365 39.98 -11.04 12.92
N PHE A 366 40.73 -10.27 13.72
CA PHE A 366 40.19 -9.15 14.47
C PHE A 366 39.80 -7.99 13.55
N VAL A 367 40.63 -7.69 12.55
CA VAL A 367 40.34 -6.65 11.55
C VAL A 367 39.12 -7.05 10.72
N LYS A 368 39.05 -8.30 10.28
CA LYS A 368 37.88 -8.84 9.55
C LYS A 368 36.58 -8.66 10.34
N ASN A 369 36.58 -9.06 11.62
CA ASN A 369 35.40 -8.94 12.48
C ASN A 369 35.03 -7.48 12.77
N SER A 370 36.02 -6.60 12.93
CA SER A 370 35.79 -5.16 13.09
C SER A 370 35.19 -4.54 11.83
N LEU A 371 35.72 -4.87 10.64
CA LEU A 371 35.20 -4.40 9.36
C LEU A 371 33.73 -4.82 9.16
N LYS A 372 33.38 -6.07 9.46
CA LYS A 372 31.98 -6.52 9.37
C LYS A 372 31.04 -5.69 10.26
N LYS A 373 31.44 -5.39 11.49
CA LYS A 373 30.68 -4.52 12.40
C LYS A 373 30.57 -3.10 11.87
N TRP A 374 31.65 -2.59 11.29
CA TRP A 374 31.68 -1.24 10.72
C TRP A 374 30.83 -1.10 9.48
N PHE A 375 30.83 -2.08 8.57
CA PHE A 375 29.90 -2.09 7.44
C PHE A 375 28.44 -2.02 7.91
N ARG A 376 28.09 -2.80 8.94
CA ARG A 376 26.75 -2.76 9.54
C ARG A 376 26.43 -1.39 10.13
N SER A 377 27.36 -0.79 10.87
CA SER A 377 27.19 0.58 11.42
C SER A 377 26.98 1.63 10.33
N VAL A 378 27.78 1.60 9.25
CA VAL A 378 27.65 2.54 8.12
C VAL A 378 26.34 2.31 7.37
N GLN A 379 25.97 1.06 7.15
CA GLN A 379 24.70 0.69 6.52
C GLN A 379 23.50 1.21 7.36
N GLU A 380 23.51 1.03 8.68
CA GLU A 380 22.45 1.54 9.56
C GLU A 380 22.33 3.07 9.51
N GLU A 381 23.45 3.79 9.50
CA GLU A 381 23.47 5.25 9.35
C GLU A 381 22.86 5.67 7.99
N LEU A 382 23.23 5.00 6.90
CA LEU A 382 22.70 5.27 5.55
C LEU A 382 21.20 4.96 5.44
N ILE A 383 20.72 3.86 6.04
CA ILE A 383 19.29 3.54 6.14
C ILE A 383 18.53 4.68 6.86
N GLY A 384 19.15 5.26 7.90
CA GLY A 384 18.64 6.45 8.57
C GLY A 384 18.53 7.67 7.66
N THR A 385 19.53 7.92 6.81
CA THR A 385 19.50 9.06 5.86
C THR A 385 18.52 8.89 4.71
N ALA A 386 18.28 7.67 4.23
CA ALA A 386 17.24 7.39 3.22
C ALA A 386 15.82 7.72 3.73
N SER A 387 15.69 7.94 5.05
CA SER A 387 14.48 8.41 5.72
C SER A 387 14.38 9.95 5.83
N GLU A 388 15.19 10.72 5.10
CA GLU A 388 15.13 12.19 5.17
C GLU A 388 13.84 12.78 4.57
N ILE A 389 13.37 13.86 5.20
CA ILE A 389 12.10 14.53 4.89
C ILE A 389 12.40 15.99 4.47
N PRO A 390 11.67 16.60 3.50
CA PRO A 390 11.99 17.95 3.01
C PRO A 390 11.57 19.02 4.02
N THR A 391 12.40 19.22 5.06
CA THR A 391 12.09 20.04 6.24
C THR A 391 11.70 21.47 5.90
N THR A 392 12.43 22.15 5.01
CA THR A 392 12.12 23.52 4.59
C THR A 392 10.76 23.61 3.90
N SER A 393 10.47 22.70 2.98
CA SER A 393 9.20 22.67 2.26
C SER A 393 8.03 22.34 3.19
N ILE A 394 8.23 21.45 4.16
CA ILE A 394 7.22 21.17 5.19
C ILE A 394 6.83 22.43 5.94
N TRP A 395 7.80 23.22 6.43
CA TRP A 395 7.49 24.45 7.16
C TRP A 395 6.80 25.52 6.30
N ILE A 396 7.16 25.63 5.02
CA ILE A 396 6.45 26.48 4.06
C ILE A 396 4.99 25.99 3.90
N CYS A 397 4.77 24.69 3.73
CA CYS A 397 3.43 24.11 3.63
C CYS A 397 2.62 24.33 4.90
N VAL A 398 3.21 24.11 6.08
CA VAL A 398 2.57 24.36 7.38
C VAL A 398 2.13 25.82 7.49
N PHE A 399 2.97 26.78 7.08
CA PHE A 399 2.59 28.18 7.07
C PHE A 399 1.40 28.47 6.13
N ILE A 400 1.47 27.97 4.89
CA ILE A 400 0.39 28.13 3.89
C ILE A 400 -0.94 27.53 4.41
N LEU A 401 -0.87 26.32 4.97
CA LEU A 401 -2.04 25.61 5.48
C LEU A 401 -2.60 26.23 6.77
N ALA A 402 -1.75 26.81 7.62
CA ALA A 402 -2.19 27.58 8.78
C ALA A 402 -3.00 28.82 8.35
N VAL A 403 -2.52 29.56 7.35
CA VAL A 403 -3.26 30.68 6.76
C VAL A 403 -4.58 30.18 6.15
N ALA A 404 -4.55 29.10 5.36
CA ALA A 404 -5.76 28.52 4.77
C ALA A 404 -6.78 28.08 5.83
N THR A 405 -6.31 27.52 6.96
CA THR A 405 -7.15 27.13 8.10
C THR A 405 -7.83 28.34 8.71
N ILE A 406 -7.09 29.43 8.97
CA ILE A 406 -7.65 30.67 9.52
C ILE A 406 -8.72 31.25 8.59
N LEU A 407 -8.43 31.31 7.28
CA LEU A 407 -9.38 31.81 6.28
C LEU A 407 -10.65 30.95 6.21
N SER A 408 -10.52 29.62 6.33
CA SER A 408 -11.65 28.70 6.28
C SER A 408 -12.48 28.72 7.58
N ALA A 409 -11.81 28.79 8.74
CA ALA A 409 -12.41 28.82 10.08
C ALA A 409 -13.04 30.18 10.43
N ALA A 410 -12.62 31.28 9.79
CA ALA A 410 -13.20 32.61 9.98
C ALA A 410 -14.70 32.68 9.64
N SER A 411 -15.21 31.70 8.88
CA SER A 411 -16.64 31.56 8.56
C SER A 411 -17.43 30.74 9.58
N GLN A 412 -16.81 30.28 10.66
CA GLN A 412 -17.35 29.28 11.58
C GLN A 412 -17.53 29.79 13.02
N ASP A 413 -18.40 29.13 13.77
CA ASP A 413 -18.65 29.41 15.18
C ASP A 413 -17.54 28.85 16.09
N ASN A 414 -17.34 29.52 17.24
CA ASN A 414 -16.25 29.19 18.18
C ASN A 414 -16.33 27.77 18.74
N TYR A 415 -17.52 27.19 18.89
CA TYR A 415 -17.69 25.84 19.42
C TYR A 415 -17.20 24.78 18.42
N SER A 416 -17.58 24.93 17.16
CA SER A 416 -17.09 24.08 16.07
C SER A 416 -15.56 24.15 15.94
N ASN A 417 -14.97 25.34 16.04
CA ASN A 417 -13.52 25.54 15.99
C ASN A 417 -12.81 24.86 17.17
N LEU A 418 -13.36 24.93 18.39
CA LEU A 418 -12.81 24.24 19.56
C LEU A 418 -12.85 22.72 19.38
N LEU A 419 -13.93 22.18 18.82
CA LEU A 419 -14.03 20.74 18.58
C LEU A 419 -13.01 20.26 17.54
N ILE A 420 -12.83 21.02 16.44
CA ILE A 420 -11.80 20.74 15.44
C ILE A 420 -10.42 20.67 16.11
N LEU A 421 -10.11 21.63 17.00
CA LEU A 421 -8.85 21.65 17.73
C LEU A 421 -8.67 20.37 18.56
N LEU A 422 -9.68 20.02 19.36
CA LEU A 422 -9.60 18.88 20.29
C LEU A 422 -9.47 17.53 19.56
N ILE A 423 -10.21 17.31 18.46
CA ILE A 423 -10.13 16.05 17.71
C ILE A 423 -8.75 15.89 17.07
N ASN A 424 -8.12 16.96 16.59
CA ASN A 424 -6.80 16.85 15.96
C ASN A 424 -5.65 16.63 16.95
N LEU A 425 -5.89 16.70 18.27
CA LEU A 425 -4.87 16.29 19.26
C LEU A 425 -4.52 14.80 19.17
N ILE A 426 -5.42 13.99 18.61
CA ILE A 426 -5.20 12.56 18.33
C ILE A 426 -3.96 12.35 17.45
N ASN A 427 -3.67 13.26 16.52
CA ASN A 427 -2.52 13.16 15.61
C ASN A 427 -1.15 13.21 16.32
N PHE A 428 -1.08 13.54 17.61
CA PHE A 428 0.18 13.54 18.38
C PHE A 428 0.56 12.18 18.98
N ALA A 429 -0.31 11.17 18.89
CA ALA A 429 -0.02 9.83 19.37
C ALA A 429 -0.24 8.81 18.25
N SER A 430 0.79 8.01 17.94
CA SER A 430 0.73 7.02 16.87
C SER A 430 -0.41 6.02 17.08
N SER A 431 -0.60 5.54 18.31
CA SER A 431 -1.70 4.63 18.66
C SER A 431 -3.08 5.25 18.42
N LEU A 432 -3.24 6.56 18.65
CA LEU A 432 -4.51 7.24 18.42
C LEU A 432 -4.77 7.49 16.92
N ILE A 433 -3.73 7.68 16.10
CA ILE A 433 -3.88 7.75 14.64
C ILE A 433 -4.35 6.41 14.08
N GLU A 434 -3.73 5.30 14.53
CA GLU A 434 -4.10 3.96 14.08
C GLU A 434 -5.54 3.61 14.51
N GLU A 435 -5.94 4.05 15.70
CA GLU A 435 -7.27 3.84 16.29
C GLU A 435 -8.24 5.02 16.06
N GLU A 436 -7.96 5.92 15.09
CA GLU A 436 -8.80 7.10 14.83
C GLU A 436 -10.27 6.73 14.57
N HIS A 437 -10.47 5.58 13.92
CA HIS A 437 -11.78 5.00 13.63
C HIS A 437 -12.64 4.77 14.89
N GLU A 438 -12.06 4.24 15.97
CA GLU A 438 -12.77 4.01 17.24
C GLU A 438 -13.32 5.31 17.82
N VAL A 439 -12.57 6.40 17.69
CA VAL A 439 -13.00 7.73 18.15
C VAL A 439 -14.24 8.17 17.37
N TRP A 440 -14.23 8.06 16.04
CA TRP A 440 -15.38 8.44 15.22
C TRP A 440 -16.61 7.58 15.50
N TYR A 441 -16.43 6.28 15.74
CA TYR A 441 -17.53 5.38 16.06
C TYR A 441 -18.14 5.64 17.44
N PHE A 442 -17.30 5.95 18.42
CA PHE A 442 -17.73 6.36 19.75
C PHE A 442 -18.52 7.67 19.66
N LEU A 443 -17.98 8.69 19.00
CA LEU A 443 -18.65 9.98 18.80
C LEU A 443 -20.01 9.82 18.10
N GLY A 444 -20.10 9.00 17.04
CA GLY A 444 -21.36 8.71 16.35
C GLY A 444 -22.40 8.08 17.29
N SER A 445 -21.98 7.12 18.12
CA SER A 445 -22.85 6.49 19.12
C SER A 445 -23.34 7.49 20.17
N THR A 446 -22.46 8.41 20.61
CA THR A 446 -22.80 9.49 21.55
C THR A 446 -23.84 10.44 20.94
N VAL A 447 -23.70 10.81 19.66
CA VAL A 447 -24.67 11.65 18.95
C VAL A 447 -26.04 10.96 18.91
N VAL A 448 -26.10 9.67 18.59
CA VAL A 448 -27.37 8.90 18.60
C VAL A 448 -28.01 8.94 19.98
N ALA A 449 -27.25 8.64 21.05
CA ALA A 449 -27.76 8.58 22.40
C ALA A 449 -28.33 9.94 22.86
N ILE A 450 -27.59 11.03 22.63
CA ILE A 450 -28.02 12.39 22.96
C ILE A 450 -29.31 12.72 22.19
N ARG A 451 -29.37 12.43 20.88
CA ARG A 451 -30.53 12.73 20.04
C ARG A 451 -31.76 11.94 20.46
N LEU A 452 -31.59 10.66 20.83
CA LEU A 452 -32.66 9.83 21.37
C LEU A 452 -33.23 10.43 22.67
N ILE A 453 -32.36 10.79 23.62
CA ILE A 453 -32.77 11.42 24.90
C ILE A 453 -33.51 12.74 24.65
N ILE A 454 -33.00 13.60 23.77
CA ILE A 454 -33.66 14.88 23.43
C ILE A 454 -35.03 14.64 22.81
N CYS A 455 -35.16 13.71 21.86
CA CYS A 455 -36.44 13.42 21.21
C CYS A 455 -37.46 12.85 22.21
N ILE A 456 -37.04 11.97 23.12
CA ILE A 456 -37.91 11.42 24.18
C ILE A 456 -38.35 12.54 25.13
N LYS A 457 -37.42 13.39 25.59
CA LYS A 457 -37.76 14.54 26.46
C LYS A 457 -38.74 15.51 25.79
N LYS A 458 -38.61 15.74 24.49
CA LYS A 458 -39.51 16.56 23.69
C LYS A 458 -40.80 15.85 23.24
N ARG A 459 -40.98 14.57 23.59
CA ARG A 459 -42.11 13.71 23.19
C ARG A 459 -42.27 13.57 21.66
N GLU A 460 -41.18 13.72 20.91
CA GLU A 460 -41.14 13.56 19.45
C GLU A 460 -40.90 12.08 19.09
N PHE A 461 -41.87 11.21 19.38
CA PHE A 461 -41.70 9.74 19.25
C PHE A 461 -41.33 9.26 17.85
N GLY A 462 -41.79 9.93 16.79
CA GLY A 462 -41.39 9.61 15.41
C GLY A 462 -39.89 9.83 15.17
N LYS A 463 -39.35 10.95 15.66
CA LYS A 463 -37.90 11.23 15.59
C LYS A 463 -37.11 10.35 16.54
N ALA A 464 -37.65 9.99 17.71
CA ALA A 464 -37.02 9.04 18.62
C ALA A 464 -36.86 7.65 17.97
N ARG A 465 -37.90 7.14 17.29
CA ARG A 465 -37.83 5.90 16.51
C ARG A 465 -36.77 5.99 15.41
N LEU A 466 -36.72 7.11 14.69
CA LEU A 466 -35.73 7.31 13.64
C LEU A 466 -34.29 7.42 14.19
N ALA A 467 -34.09 8.06 15.34
CA ALA A 467 -32.80 8.11 16.03
C ALA A 467 -32.36 6.70 16.48
N PHE A 468 -33.30 5.88 16.95
CA PHE A 468 -33.02 4.48 17.28
C PHE A 468 -32.62 3.68 16.03
N VAL A 469 -33.33 3.84 14.90
CA VAL A 469 -32.96 3.23 13.61
C VAL A 469 -31.56 3.68 13.17
N LEU A 470 -31.24 4.98 13.27
CA LEU A 470 -29.89 5.50 13.00
C LEU A 470 -28.82 4.79 13.86
N GLY A 471 -29.11 4.54 15.13
CA GLY A 471 -28.25 3.76 16.02
C GLY A 471 -28.03 2.33 15.57
N ILE A 472 -29.09 1.64 15.11
CA ILE A 472 -28.98 0.29 14.55
C ILE A 472 -28.10 0.31 13.29
N LEU A 473 -28.34 1.23 12.36
CA LEU A 473 -27.56 1.35 11.12
C LEU A 473 -26.08 1.62 11.40
N HIS A 474 -25.79 2.53 12.34
CA HIS A 474 -24.42 2.82 12.81
C HIS A 474 -23.74 1.58 13.38
N ARG A 475 -24.45 0.82 14.21
CA ARG A 475 -23.92 -0.40 14.83
C ARG A 475 -23.69 -1.55 13.85
N ILE A 476 -24.59 -1.77 12.90
CA ILE A 476 -24.41 -2.78 11.85
C ILE A 476 -23.20 -2.42 10.99
N SER A 477 -23.08 -1.16 10.57
CA SER A 477 -21.97 -0.69 9.75
C SER A 477 -20.62 -0.83 10.48
N PHE A 478 -20.58 -0.50 11.78
CA PHE A 478 -19.41 -0.73 12.62
C PHE A 478 -19.06 -2.22 12.79
N GLY A 479 -20.07 -3.07 13.01
CA GLY A 479 -19.89 -4.51 13.12
C GLY A 479 -19.26 -5.13 11.87
N TYR A 480 -19.67 -4.65 10.69
CA TYR A 480 -19.07 -5.05 9.40
C TYR A 480 -17.56 -4.73 9.32
N THR A 481 -17.15 -3.56 9.81
CA THR A 481 -15.73 -3.19 9.87
C THR A 481 -14.95 -4.09 10.82
N GLN A 482 -15.50 -4.38 12.00
CA GLN A 482 -14.85 -5.23 13.00
C GLN A 482 -14.68 -6.69 12.53
N SER A 483 -15.62 -7.19 11.71
CA SER A 483 -15.48 -8.53 11.11
C SER A 483 -14.42 -8.59 10.01
N THR A 484 -14.14 -7.49 9.32
CA THR A 484 -13.21 -7.43 8.17
C THR A 484 -11.81 -6.94 8.56
N ARG A 485 -11.67 -6.24 9.69
CA ARG A 485 -10.43 -5.56 10.12
C ARG A 485 -9.91 -6.11 11.45
N ARG A 486 -9.63 -7.41 11.53
CA ARG A 486 -9.03 -8.01 12.74
C ARG A 486 -7.51 -7.91 12.69
N ARG A 487 -6.97 -6.77 13.14
CA ARG A 487 -5.53 -6.57 13.38
C ARG A 487 -5.04 -7.30 14.64
N TRP A 488 -5.95 -7.63 15.55
CA TRP A 488 -5.67 -8.33 16.79
C TRP A 488 -6.48 -9.63 16.81
N GLU A 489 -5.88 -10.76 16.44
CA GLU A 489 -6.31 -12.05 16.99
C GLU A 489 -5.88 -12.06 18.47
N MET A 490 -6.64 -11.41 19.36
CA MET A 490 -6.65 -11.85 20.75
C MET A 490 -7.31 -13.22 20.78
N ASP A 491 -6.74 -14.14 21.57
CA ASP A 491 -7.37 -15.42 21.86
C ASP A 491 -8.85 -15.19 22.17
N PRO A 492 -9.79 -15.77 21.40
CA PRO A 492 -11.23 -15.61 21.60
C PRO A 492 -11.68 -15.89 23.04
N ASN A 493 -10.90 -16.68 23.80
CA ASN A 493 -11.15 -17.00 25.20
C ASN A 493 -10.94 -15.81 26.18
N LEU A 494 -10.29 -14.73 25.74
CA LEU A 494 -9.97 -13.57 26.56
C LEU A 494 -10.97 -12.41 26.44
N LEU A 495 -11.92 -12.48 25.50
CA LEU A 495 -12.93 -11.45 25.30
C LEU A 495 -14.28 -11.87 25.93
N PRO A 496 -14.98 -10.98 26.66
CA PRO A 496 -16.34 -11.25 27.09
C PRO A 496 -17.25 -11.43 25.87
N GLN A 497 -18.06 -12.49 25.87
CA GLN A 497 -19.01 -12.79 24.79
C GLN A 497 -19.93 -11.59 24.54
N SER A 498 -19.98 -11.14 23.28
CA SER A 498 -20.82 -10.03 22.86
C SER A 498 -22.27 -10.51 22.71
N LEU A 499 -23.18 -9.91 23.49
CA LEU A 499 -24.63 -10.15 23.43
C LEU A 499 -25.25 -9.97 22.03
N PHE A 500 -24.56 -9.28 21.12
CA PHE A 500 -24.99 -9.09 19.73
C PHE A 500 -24.11 -9.80 18.70
N SER A 501 -22.91 -10.26 19.07
CA SER A 501 -22.11 -11.05 18.14
C SER A 501 -22.76 -12.41 17.95
N ASP A 502 -23.25 -13.09 18.99
CA ASP A 502 -23.88 -14.41 18.87
C ASP A 502 -25.08 -14.52 17.89
N PHE A 503 -25.81 -13.41 17.63
CA PHE A 503 -26.87 -13.41 16.62
C PHE A 503 -26.33 -13.44 15.18
N PHE A 504 -25.11 -12.95 14.98
CA PHE A 504 -24.36 -12.91 13.71
C PHE A 504 -23.14 -13.87 13.67
N ASP A 505 -22.72 -14.46 14.80
CA ASP A 505 -21.52 -15.31 15.00
C ASP A 505 -21.82 -16.82 14.99
N ARG A 506 -23.05 -17.25 14.69
CA ARG A 506 -23.29 -18.68 14.41
C ARG A 506 -22.52 -19.07 13.16
N LYS A 507 -21.30 -19.61 13.33
CA LYS A 507 -20.31 -19.92 12.28
C LYS A 507 -20.27 -18.76 11.29
N VAL A 508 -19.44 -17.74 11.55
CA VAL A 508 -19.15 -16.60 10.64
C VAL A 508 -19.85 -16.85 9.32
N MET A 509 -21.12 -16.42 9.20
CA MET A 509 -21.68 -16.32 7.87
C MET A 509 -20.75 -15.29 7.30
N ASP A 510 -19.78 -15.75 6.52
CA ASP A 510 -19.00 -14.88 5.69
C ASP A 510 -20.09 -14.05 5.01
N LEU A 511 -20.19 -12.76 5.35
CA LEU A 511 -21.24 -11.93 4.79
C LEU A 511 -21.05 -11.92 3.27
N ASN A 512 -19.83 -12.20 2.78
CA ASN A 512 -19.60 -12.57 1.39
C ASN A 512 -20.37 -13.85 1.01
N GLU A 513 -20.26 -14.98 1.71
CA GLU A 513 -21.09 -16.19 1.45
C GLU A 513 -22.59 -15.94 1.60
N PHE A 514 -23.05 -15.24 2.63
CA PHE A 514 -24.47 -14.95 2.83
C PHE A 514 -25.04 -14.08 1.71
N PHE A 515 -24.33 -13.03 1.29
CA PHE A 515 -24.75 -12.19 0.17
C PHE A 515 -24.54 -12.85 -1.19
N LYS A 516 -23.58 -13.77 -1.32
CA LYS A 516 -23.40 -14.62 -2.52
C LYS A 516 -24.56 -15.61 -2.67
N ASP A 517 -25.00 -16.25 -1.58
CA ASP A 517 -26.12 -17.19 -1.56
C ASP A 517 -27.50 -16.52 -1.56
N LYS A 518 -27.59 -15.24 -1.15
CA LYS A 518 -28.82 -14.46 -1.05
C LYS A 518 -28.74 -13.14 -1.83
N ALA A 519 -28.03 -13.13 -2.96
CA ALA A 519 -27.88 -11.94 -3.81
C ALA A 519 -29.23 -11.29 -4.14
N ALA A 520 -30.27 -12.09 -4.41
CA ALA A 520 -31.63 -11.60 -4.65
C ALA A 520 -32.21 -10.76 -3.50
N PHE A 521 -31.89 -11.06 -2.24
CA PHE A 521 -32.32 -10.27 -1.07
C PHE A 521 -31.50 -8.99 -0.91
N ALA A 522 -30.18 -9.05 -1.17
CA ALA A 522 -29.30 -7.88 -1.18
C ALA A 522 -29.73 -6.84 -2.24
N ILE A 523 -30.30 -7.33 -3.35
CA ILE A 523 -30.82 -6.53 -4.46
C ILE A 523 -32.23 -6.02 -4.16
N ALA A 524 -33.10 -6.83 -3.56
CA ALA A 524 -34.50 -6.48 -3.31
C ALA A 524 -34.68 -5.40 -2.23
N ILE A 525 -33.85 -5.39 -1.18
CA ILE A 525 -33.94 -4.43 -0.07
C ILE A 525 -33.73 -2.96 -0.52
N PRO A 526 -32.66 -2.60 -1.27
CA PRO A 526 -32.50 -1.26 -1.81
C PRO A 526 -33.64 -0.83 -2.75
N LEU A 527 -34.12 -1.77 -3.58
CA LEU A 527 -35.24 -1.57 -4.51
C LEU A 527 -36.56 -1.23 -3.80
N LEU A 528 -36.80 -1.84 -2.63
CA LEU A 528 -37.98 -1.63 -1.79
C LEU A 528 -37.91 -0.34 -0.95
N LEU A 529 -36.71 0.16 -0.64
CA LEU A 529 -36.50 1.33 0.22
C LEU A 529 -36.35 2.67 -0.53
N CYS A 530 -36.26 2.66 -1.87
CA CYS A 530 -36.17 3.87 -2.69
C CYS A 530 -37.57 4.47 -2.99
N ALA A 531 -37.75 5.74 -2.64
CA ALA A 531 -39.02 6.44 -2.77
C ALA A 531 -39.26 7.05 -4.19
N ASP A 532 -38.20 7.25 -4.99
CA ASP A 532 -38.26 7.90 -6.31
C ASP A 532 -37.68 6.99 -7.43
N ASN A 533 -38.22 7.08 -8.64
CA ASN A 533 -37.77 6.33 -9.83
C ASN A 533 -36.32 6.67 -10.22
N LYS A 534 -35.86 7.90 -9.98
CA LYS A 534 -34.45 8.29 -10.19
C LYS A 534 -33.49 7.56 -9.24
N GLN A 535 -33.92 7.31 -8.00
CA GLN A 535 -33.13 6.61 -6.98
C GLN A 535 -33.01 5.11 -7.29
N LYS A 536 -34.09 4.50 -7.79
CA LYS A 536 -34.08 3.11 -8.25
C LYS A 536 -33.09 2.89 -9.37
N LEU A 537 -33.02 3.79 -10.36
CA LEU A 537 -32.08 3.66 -11.48
C LEU A 537 -30.62 3.65 -11.02
N MET A 538 -30.24 4.55 -10.10
CA MET A 538 -28.86 4.64 -9.58
C MET A 538 -28.41 3.39 -8.82
N ILE A 539 -29.31 2.68 -8.16
CA ILE A 539 -28.98 1.47 -7.39
C ILE A 539 -29.09 0.22 -8.27
N VAL A 540 -30.05 0.20 -9.21
CA VAL A 540 -30.32 -0.96 -10.05
C VAL A 540 -29.29 -1.12 -11.17
N THR A 541 -28.84 -0.02 -11.80
CA THR A 541 -27.91 -0.10 -12.93
C THR A 541 -26.57 -0.78 -12.57
N PRO A 542 -25.93 -0.50 -11.42
CA PRO A 542 -24.68 -1.16 -11.01
C PRO A 542 -24.86 -2.62 -10.55
N ILE A 543 -26.03 -2.92 -10.01
CA ILE A 543 -26.40 -4.29 -9.63
C ILE A 543 -26.62 -5.15 -10.87
N LEU A 544 -27.39 -4.65 -11.85
CA LEU A 544 -27.59 -5.31 -13.14
C LEU A 544 -26.27 -5.46 -13.90
N ALA A 545 -25.41 -4.46 -13.74
CA ALA A 545 -24.08 -4.42 -14.30
C ALA A 545 -23.16 -5.54 -13.79
N ARG A 546 -23.09 -5.70 -12.47
CA ARG A 546 -22.31 -6.78 -11.84
C ARG A 546 -22.95 -8.15 -12.07
N SER A 547 -24.29 -8.21 -12.13
CA SER A 547 -25.01 -9.43 -12.52
C SER A 547 -24.69 -9.88 -13.95
N ALA A 548 -24.43 -8.94 -14.87
CA ALA A 548 -23.99 -9.25 -16.23
C ALA A 548 -22.57 -9.83 -16.27
N GLU A 549 -21.70 -9.50 -15.33
CA GLU A 549 -20.35 -10.06 -15.23
C GLU A 549 -20.37 -11.56 -14.91
N TYR A 550 -21.36 -12.02 -14.13
CA TYR A 550 -21.63 -13.44 -13.88
C TYR A 550 -22.00 -14.22 -15.15
N PHE A 551 -22.48 -13.51 -16.18
CA PHE A 551 -22.77 -14.07 -17.52
C PHE A 551 -21.62 -13.87 -18.52
N GLY A 552 -20.43 -13.41 -18.08
CA GLY A 552 -19.24 -13.31 -18.92
C GLY A 552 -19.23 -12.13 -19.90
N PHE A 553 -19.95 -11.04 -19.60
CA PHE A 553 -19.97 -9.87 -20.48
C PHE A 553 -18.60 -9.11 -20.48
N PRO A 554 -18.12 -8.61 -21.63
CA PRO A 554 -16.76 -8.08 -21.81
C PRO A 554 -16.49 -6.70 -21.16
N SER A 555 -15.21 -6.32 -21.09
CA SER A 555 -14.68 -5.02 -20.62
C SER A 555 -15.38 -3.77 -21.20
N PHE A 556 -16.02 -3.91 -22.36
CA PHE A 556 -16.91 -2.91 -22.96
C PHE A 556 -17.95 -2.38 -21.97
N PHE A 557 -18.51 -3.25 -21.14
CA PHE A 557 -19.59 -2.89 -20.23
C PHE A 557 -19.10 -2.06 -19.02
N HIS A 558 -17.90 -2.35 -18.52
CA HIS A 558 -17.22 -1.51 -17.52
C HIS A 558 -16.95 -0.10 -18.09
N ASN A 559 -16.46 -0.04 -19.33
CA ASN A 559 -16.24 1.23 -20.01
C ASN A 559 -17.54 2.00 -20.25
N PHE A 560 -18.63 1.32 -20.62
CA PHE A 560 -19.94 1.94 -20.78
C PHE A 560 -20.42 2.64 -19.49
N ILE A 561 -20.26 2.00 -18.32
CA ILE A 561 -20.60 2.61 -17.04
C ILE A 561 -19.70 3.80 -16.72
N ARG A 562 -18.38 3.70 -16.96
CA ARG A 562 -17.45 4.83 -16.81
C ARG A 562 -17.85 6.02 -17.68
N PHE A 563 -18.23 5.77 -18.93
CA PHE A 563 -18.70 6.82 -19.83
C PHE A 563 -20.12 7.30 -19.51
N SER A 564 -20.93 6.51 -18.80
CA SER A 564 -22.27 6.90 -18.34
C SER A 564 -22.25 8.02 -17.29
N VAL A 565 -21.09 8.31 -16.69
CA VAL A 565 -20.86 9.48 -15.81
C VAL A 565 -21.28 10.77 -16.53
N PHE A 566 -20.90 10.96 -17.79
CA PHE A 566 -21.23 12.19 -18.54
C PHE A 566 -22.73 12.40 -18.80
N PRO A 567 -23.49 11.42 -19.34
CA PRO A 567 -24.94 11.57 -19.50
C PRO A 567 -25.68 11.64 -18.17
N ILE A 568 -25.28 10.89 -17.13
CA ILE A 568 -25.91 10.99 -15.81
C ILE A 568 -25.64 12.37 -15.20
N TYR A 569 -24.43 12.89 -15.33
CA TYR A 569 -24.09 14.25 -14.92
C TYR A 569 -24.99 15.26 -15.63
N TYR A 570 -25.12 15.18 -16.95
CA TYR A 570 -25.98 16.07 -17.73
C TYR A 570 -27.46 16.00 -17.29
N LEU A 571 -27.97 14.83 -16.92
CA LEU A 571 -29.37 14.63 -16.51
C LEU A 571 -29.65 15.01 -15.05
N THR A 572 -28.65 14.94 -14.18
CA THR A 572 -28.80 15.12 -12.73
C THR A 572 -28.22 16.43 -12.21
N ASP A 573 -27.38 17.08 -13.01
CA ASP A 573 -26.58 18.26 -12.64
C ASP A 573 -25.80 18.02 -11.33
N SER A 574 -25.30 16.79 -11.15
CA SER A 574 -24.58 16.38 -9.94
C SER A 574 -23.50 15.31 -10.22
N PRO A 575 -22.21 15.59 -9.96
CA PRO A 575 -21.12 14.66 -10.19
C PRO A 575 -21.19 13.51 -9.19
N LEU A 576 -21.71 13.74 -7.98
CA LEU A 576 -21.89 12.68 -7.00
C LEU A 576 -22.87 11.62 -7.51
N HIS A 577 -23.95 12.04 -8.19
CA HIS A 577 -24.87 11.10 -8.84
C HIS A 577 -24.24 10.40 -10.02
N ALA A 578 -23.41 11.12 -10.77
CA ALA A 578 -22.70 10.60 -11.93
C ALA A 578 -21.66 9.53 -11.56
N VAL A 579 -20.93 9.70 -10.46
CA VAL A 579 -19.87 8.77 -10.02
C VAL A 579 -20.39 7.60 -9.18
N ALA A 580 -21.58 7.70 -8.57
CA ALA A 580 -22.13 6.62 -7.73
C ALA A 580 -22.25 5.26 -8.44
N PRO A 581 -22.73 5.19 -9.71
CA PRO A 581 -22.73 3.93 -10.46
C PRO A 581 -21.34 3.36 -10.70
N TRP A 582 -20.35 4.23 -10.90
CA TRP A 582 -18.96 3.82 -11.05
C TRP A 582 -18.44 3.25 -9.73
N ILE A 583 -18.67 3.90 -8.59
CA ILE A 583 -18.25 3.38 -7.28
C ILE A 583 -18.86 2.01 -7.01
N LEU A 584 -20.15 1.81 -7.30
CA LEU A 584 -20.82 0.52 -7.09
C LEU A 584 -20.26 -0.62 -7.97
N LEU A 585 -19.55 -0.29 -9.06
CA LEU A 585 -18.80 -1.26 -9.85
C LEU A 585 -17.45 -1.61 -9.19
N LEU A 586 -16.84 -0.67 -8.47
CA LEU A 586 -15.54 -0.84 -7.83
C LEU A 586 -15.65 -1.55 -6.47
N VAL A 587 -16.76 -1.38 -5.77
CA VAL A 587 -16.96 -1.92 -4.42
C VAL A 587 -17.14 -3.45 -4.48
N PRO A 588 -16.44 -4.24 -3.63
CA PRO A 588 -16.65 -5.68 -3.52
C PRO A 588 -18.11 -6.05 -3.24
N GLU A 589 -18.56 -7.22 -3.71
CA GLU A 589 -19.97 -7.65 -3.60
C GLU A 589 -20.49 -7.61 -2.17
N SER A 590 -19.65 -7.96 -1.21
CA SER A 590 -19.97 -7.96 0.22
C SER A 590 -20.12 -6.58 0.85
N GLN A 591 -19.55 -5.56 0.22
CA GLN A 591 -19.62 -4.17 0.66
C GLN A 591 -20.75 -3.39 -0.04
N LEU A 592 -21.45 -3.97 -1.03
CA LEU A 592 -22.61 -3.33 -1.66
C LEU A 592 -23.72 -2.98 -0.65
N PRO A 593 -24.09 -3.87 0.30
CA PRO A 593 -25.06 -3.53 1.34
C PRO A 593 -24.58 -2.38 2.23
N LEU A 594 -23.27 -2.26 2.45
CA LEU A 594 -22.69 -1.18 3.24
C LEU A 594 -22.90 0.19 2.57
N CYS A 595 -22.77 0.28 1.24
CA CYS A 595 -23.09 1.50 0.49
C CYS A 595 -24.54 1.96 0.76
N LEU A 596 -25.49 1.01 0.79
CA LEU A 596 -26.89 1.31 1.11
C LEU A 596 -27.07 1.74 2.57
N LEU A 597 -26.46 1.03 3.53
CA LEU A 597 -26.54 1.38 4.94
C LEU A 597 -26.04 2.82 5.18
N VAL A 598 -24.92 3.19 4.57
CA VAL A 598 -24.34 4.52 4.67
C VAL A 598 -25.22 5.59 4.02
N PHE A 599 -25.82 5.29 2.87
CA PHE A 599 -26.83 6.16 2.26
C PHE A 599 -28.02 6.39 3.19
N LEU A 600 -28.54 5.33 3.83
CA LEU A 600 -29.65 5.42 4.78
C LEU A 600 -29.28 6.19 6.04
N ILE A 601 -28.04 6.05 6.54
CA ILE A 601 -27.49 6.88 7.61
C ILE A 601 -27.55 8.35 7.21
N GLY A 602 -27.04 8.70 6.02
CA GLY A 602 -27.13 10.05 5.45
C GLY A 602 -28.56 10.60 5.42
N LEU A 603 -29.51 9.80 4.94
CA LEU A 603 -30.94 10.16 4.91
C LEU A 603 -31.53 10.38 6.32
N CYS A 604 -31.23 9.48 7.26
CA CYS A 604 -31.69 9.60 8.65
C CYS A 604 -31.16 10.88 9.30
N THR A 605 -29.87 11.19 9.11
CA THR A 605 -29.28 12.42 9.67
C THR A 605 -29.94 13.69 9.13
N ARG A 606 -30.40 13.68 7.86
CA ARG A 606 -31.14 14.79 7.24
C ARG A 606 -32.53 14.94 7.87
N ILE A 607 -33.30 13.85 7.94
CA ILE A 607 -34.69 13.86 8.45
C ILE A 607 -34.71 14.24 9.94
N LEU A 608 -33.73 13.78 10.71
CA LEU A 608 -33.54 14.16 12.11
C LEU A 608 -33.07 15.62 12.30
N LYS A 609 -32.70 16.31 11.21
CA LYS A 609 -32.12 17.66 11.22
C LYS A 609 -30.92 17.73 12.17
N LEU A 610 -30.02 16.75 12.08
CA LEU A 610 -28.78 16.76 12.85
C LEU A 610 -27.92 17.98 12.48
N GLY A 611 -27.23 18.52 13.49
CA GLY A 611 -26.40 19.71 13.35
C GLY A 611 -25.15 19.47 12.50
N ASP A 612 -24.35 20.51 12.32
CA ASP A 612 -23.19 20.44 11.43
C ASP A 612 -22.10 19.49 11.94
N VAL A 613 -21.79 19.60 13.23
CA VAL A 613 -20.86 18.70 13.93
C VAL A 613 -21.33 17.24 13.86
N ASP A 614 -22.60 16.98 14.16
CA ASP A 614 -23.18 15.63 14.11
C ASP A 614 -23.04 15.01 12.70
N SER A 615 -23.29 15.82 11.67
CA SER A 615 -23.23 15.39 10.27
C SER A 615 -21.80 15.10 9.83
N PHE A 616 -20.85 15.92 10.29
CA PHE A 616 -19.42 15.70 10.09
C PHE A 616 -18.95 14.40 10.77
N ILE A 617 -19.39 14.12 12.00
CA ILE A 617 -19.07 12.88 12.72
C ILE A 617 -19.50 11.65 11.91
N PHE A 618 -20.75 11.59 11.45
CA PHE A 618 -21.23 10.45 10.66
C PHE A 618 -20.57 10.34 9.28
N CYS A 619 -20.26 11.47 8.64
CA CYS A 619 -19.47 11.47 7.40
C CYS A 619 -18.11 10.82 7.65
N MET A 620 -17.46 11.15 8.77
CA MET A 620 -16.19 10.55 9.13
C MET A 620 -16.31 9.08 9.53
N SER A 621 -17.32 8.70 10.31
CA SER A 621 -17.59 7.28 10.58
C SER A 621 -17.78 6.49 9.29
N SER A 622 -18.44 7.08 8.29
CA SER A 622 -18.68 6.43 7.00
C SER A 622 -17.42 6.13 6.20
N PHE A 623 -16.38 6.95 6.34
CA PHE A 623 -15.06 6.68 5.76
C PHE A 623 -14.45 5.41 6.35
N PHE A 624 -14.54 5.24 7.66
CA PHE A 624 -13.94 4.10 8.35
C PHE A 624 -14.76 2.81 8.19
N TYR A 625 -16.08 2.89 7.93
CA TYR A 625 -16.88 1.66 7.78
C TYR A 625 -16.37 0.72 6.69
N PHE A 626 -15.78 1.29 5.63
CA PHE A 626 -15.20 0.57 4.49
C PHE A 626 -13.81 -0.03 4.77
N GLY A 627 -13.33 -0.02 6.02
CA GLY A 627 -12.09 -0.69 6.43
C GLY A 627 -10.82 0.17 6.37
N ASN A 628 -10.92 1.44 6.00
CA ASN A 628 -9.78 2.37 5.99
C ASN A 628 -9.14 2.52 7.39
N SER A 629 -7.82 2.74 7.47
CA SER A 629 -7.06 2.89 8.74
C SER A 629 -6.18 4.12 8.86
N ASN A 630 -6.13 4.96 7.83
CA ASN A 630 -4.98 5.84 7.59
C ASN A 630 -3.64 5.11 7.34
N SER A 631 -3.66 3.79 7.08
CA SER A 631 -2.49 2.99 6.69
C SER A 631 -2.52 2.73 5.18
N LEU A 632 -1.34 2.70 4.53
CA LEU A 632 -1.23 2.32 3.13
C LEU A 632 -1.69 0.88 2.90
N SER A 633 -1.51 -0.01 3.88
CA SER A 633 -1.95 -1.41 3.83
C SER A 633 -3.46 -1.62 3.72
N THR A 634 -4.27 -0.59 4.00
CA THR A 634 -5.73 -0.67 3.88
C THR A 634 -6.31 -0.04 2.63
N LEU A 635 -5.46 0.46 1.73
CA LEU A 635 -5.89 0.85 0.40
C LEU A 635 -6.16 -0.41 -0.42
N SER A 636 -7.39 -0.59 -0.90
CA SER A 636 -7.69 -1.69 -1.82
C SER A 636 -7.22 -1.32 -3.22
N LEU A 637 -5.99 -1.71 -3.55
CA LEU A 637 -5.48 -1.61 -4.91
C LEU A 637 -6.36 -2.43 -5.86
N THR A 638 -6.77 -3.65 -5.48
CA THR A 638 -7.65 -4.52 -6.28
C THR A 638 -8.90 -3.80 -6.81
N SER A 639 -9.57 -3.01 -5.96
CA SER A 639 -10.78 -2.27 -6.35
C SER A 639 -10.49 -1.20 -7.41
N ALA A 640 -9.29 -0.63 -7.41
CA ALA A 640 -8.86 0.40 -8.35
C ALA A 640 -8.52 -0.12 -9.76
N TYR A 641 -8.45 -1.45 -9.94
CA TYR A 641 -8.15 -2.10 -11.21
C TYR A 641 -9.37 -2.75 -11.88
N ILE A 642 -10.54 -2.75 -11.23
CA ILE A 642 -11.73 -3.43 -11.76
C ILE A 642 -12.10 -2.89 -13.15
N GLY A 643 -12.12 -3.78 -14.14
CA GLY A 643 -12.43 -3.48 -15.54
C GLY A 643 -11.28 -2.86 -16.33
N LEU A 644 -10.03 -3.00 -15.88
CA LEU A 644 -8.81 -2.67 -16.63
C LEU A 644 -8.10 -3.94 -17.08
N ARG A 645 -7.49 -3.90 -18.27
CA ARG A 645 -6.63 -4.98 -18.78
C ARG A 645 -5.15 -4.65 -18.65
N ASP A 646 -4.83 -3.36 -18.76
CA ASP A 646 -3.48 -2.81 -18.63
C ASP A 646 -3.47 -1.73 -17.54
N TYR A 647 -2.27 -1.32 -17.12
CA TYR A 647 -2.11 -0.24 -16.16
C TYR A 647 -2.30 1.12 -16.82
N TYR A 648 -3.24 1.91 -16.29
CA TYR A 648 -3.43 3.31 -16.66
C TYR A 648 -3.35 4.18 -15.39
N PRO A 649 -2.20 4.80 -15.07
CA PRO A 649 -1.94 5.44 -13.78
C PRO A 649 -3.03 6.43 -13.33
N ILE A 650 -3.46 7.29 -14.24
CA ILE A 650 -4.49 8.31 -13.97
C ILE A 650 -5.84 7.66 -13.64
N LEU A 651 -6.22 6.63 -14.39
CA LEU A 651 -7.50 5.96 -14.23
C LEU A 651 -7.55 5.12 -12.95
N VAL A 652 -6.46 4.42 -12.64
CA VAL A 652 -6.29 3.68 -11.37
C VAL A 652 -6.34 4.65 -10.19
N GLY A 653 -5.62 5.77 -10.25
CA GLY A 653 -5.66 6.79 -9.21
C GLY A 653 -7.07 7.33 -8.96
N ILE A 654 -7.85 7.59 -10.03
CA ILE A 654 -9.26 8.02 -9.90
C ILE A 654 -10.11 6.93 -9.25
N GLN A 655 -9.99 5.67 -9.70
CA GLN A 655 -10.78 4.56 -9.14
C GLN A 655 -10.43 4.30 -7.66
N LEU A 656 -9.15 4.38 -7.31
CA LEU A 656 -8.70 4.26 -5.93
C LEU A 656 -9.33 5.35 -5.05
N ILE A 657 -9.29 6.62 -5.47
CA ILE A 657 -9.93 7.72 -4.74
C ILE A 657 -11.45 7.50 -4.63
N LEU A 658 -12.12 7.11 -5.72
CA LEU A 658 -13.56 6.86 -5.72
C LEU A 658 -13.96 5.76 -4.74
N TYR A 659 -13.20 4.66 -4.67
CA TYR A 659 -13.43 3.57 -3.74
C TYR A 659 -13.08 3.97 -2.29
N THR A 660 -11.91 4.55 -2.05
CA THR A 660 -11.48 5.00 -0.71
C THR A 660 -12.48 5.98 -0.08
N PHE A 661 -13.11 6.83 -0.88
CA PHE A 661 -14.12 7.80 -0.44
C PHE A 661 -15.58 7.34 -0.68
N ALA A 662 -15.83 6.06 -0.98
CA ALA A 662 -17.17 5.53 -1.24
C ALA A 662 -18.15 5.85 -0.10
N GLY A 663 -17.77 5.58 1.15
CA GLY A 663 -18.59 5.86 2.33
C GLY A 663 -19.04 7.33 2.42
N PRO A 664 -18.10 8.30 2.49
CA PRO A 664 -18.44 9.72 2.50
C PRO A 664 -19.30 10.16 1.32
N ILE A 665 -19.05 9.64 0.11
CA ILE A 665 -19.85 9.94 -1.08
C ILE A 665 -21.29 9.46 -0.91
N PHE A 666 -21.50 8.20 -0.49
CA PHE A 666 -22.85 7.65 -0.26
C PHE A 666 -23.58 8.34 0.91
N PHE A 667 -22.85 8.73 1.96
CA PHE A 667 -23.42 9.50 3.07
C PHE A 667 -23.94 10.87 2.60
N ILE A 668 -23.13 11.58 1.81
CA ILE A 668 -23.50 12.87 1.21
C ILE A 668 -24.70 12.70 0.28
N LEU A 669 -24.68 11.69 -0.60
CA LEU A 669 -25.80 11.38 -1.47
C LEU A 669 -27.09 11.20 -0.66
N GLY A 670 -27.09 10.37 0.39
CA GLY A 670 -28.25 10.18 1.26
C GLY A 670 -28.80 11.46 1.87
N ARG A 671 -27.92 12.41 2.20
CA ARG A 671 -28.29 13.70 2.80
C ARG A 671 -28.82 14.72 1.77
N TYR A 672 -28.44 14.61 0.49
CA TYR A 672 -28.81 15.58 -0.57
C TYR A 672 -29.79 15.06 -1.65
N LEU A 673 -30.00 13.74 -1.80
CA LEU A 673 -30.85 13.14 -2.86
C LEU A 673 -32.37 13.22 -2.67
N SER A 674 -32.87 13.77 -1.57
CA SER A 674 -34.31 13.91 -1.35
C SER A 674 -34.80 15.23 -1.95
N THR A 675 -35.21 15.14 -3.21
CA THR A 675 -35.72 16.20 -4.07
C THR A 675 -37.08 16.72 -3.60
N ALA A 676 -37.07 17.93 -3.06
CA ALA A 676 -38.06 18.92 -3.42
C ALA A 676 -37.32 20.26 -3.46
N LYS A 677 -37.21 20.86 -4.65
CA LYS A 677 -36.93 22.30 -4.72
C LYS A 677 -37.99 22.96 -3.84
N PRO A 678 -37.63 23.76 -2.81
CA PRO A 678 -38.64 24.55 -2.12
C PRO A 678 -39.36 25.41 -3.16
N PRO A 679 -40.68 25.63 -3.03
CA PRO A 679 -41.39 26.54 -3.92
C PRO A 679 -40.69 27.90 -3.88
N PRO A 680 -40.60 28.63 -5.01
CA PRO A 680 -39.91 29.92 -5.04
C PRO A 680 -40.62 30.87 -4.09
N THR A 681 -40.02 31.12 -2.94
CA THR A 681 -40.44 32.17 -2.02
C THR A 681 -39.71 33.47 -2.35
N GLU A 682 -40.42 34.60 -2.34
CA GLU A 682 -39.96 35.94 -2.76
C GLU A 682 -38.81 36.55 -1.92
N ILE A 683 -38.24 35.81 -0.97
CA ILE A 683 -37.09 36.25 -0.19
C ILE A 683 -35.83 35.77 -0.92
N ARG A 684 -34.91 36.69 -1.24
CA ARG A 684 -33.58 36.36 -1.78
C ARG A 684 -32.92 35.35 -0.84
N ASP A 685 -32.95 34.08 -1.23
CA ASP A 685 -32.20 33.04 -0.54
C ASP A 685 -30.72 33.43 -0.50
N PRO A 686 -30.01 33.20 0.62
CA PRO A 686 -28.57 33.33 0.62
C PRO A 686 -28.01 32.46 -0.51
N PRO A 687 -26.95 32.89 -1.21
CA PRO A 687 -26.41 32.11 -2.31
C PRO A 687 -26.06 30.69 -1.82
N PRO A 688 -26.13 29.65 -2.67
CA PRO A 688 -26.06 28.23 -2.26
C PRO A 688 -24.85 27.92 -1.37
N PHE A 689 -23.75 28.67 -1.56
CA PHE A 689 -22.53 28.60 -0.78
C PHE A 689 -22.62 29.10 0.67
N LEU A 690 -23.74 29.67 1.10
CA LEU A 690 -24.03 30.14 2.46
C LEU A 690 -25.29 29.49 3.04
N SER A 691 -25.88 28.51 2.33
CA SER A 691 -27.03 27.76 2.84
C SER A 691 -26.67 27.07 4.16
N PRO A 692 -27.54 27.14 5.19
CA PRO A 692 -27.39 26.35 6.42
C PRO A 692 -27.30 24.85 6.14
N SER A 693 -27.79 24.35 5.00
CA SER A 693 -27.74 22.93 4.66
C SER A 693 -26.34 22.44 4.26
N THR A 694 -25.42 23.34 3.90
CA THR A 694 -24.07 23.02 3.37
C THR A 694 -22.94 23.46 4.31
N TYR A 695 -23.25 24.08 5.46
CA TYR A 695 -22.25 24.58 6.42
C TYR A 695 -21.34 23.46 6.93
N TRP A 696 -21.88 22.29 7.26
CA TRP A 696 -21.10 21.12 7.68
C TRP A 696 -20.03 20.65 6.68
N LEU A 697 -20.21 20.88 5.37
CA LEU A 697 -19.17 20.56 4.36
C LEU A 697 -17.99 21.53 4.45
N ARG A 698 -18.23 22.80 4.82
CA ARG A 698 -17.17 23.76 5.13
C ARG A 698 -16.46 23.39 6.43
N LEU A 699 -17.20 22.92 7.43
CA LEU A 699 -16.64 22.39 8.67
C LEU A 699 -15.70 21.21 8.38
N PHE A 700 -16.16 20.26 7.57
CA PHE A 700 -15.36 19.11 7.13
C PHE A 700 -14.07 19.53 6.41
N PHE A 701 -14.16 20.48 5.47
CA PHE A 701 -12.99 21.01 4.77
C PHE A 701 -12.00 21.69 5.73
N SER A 702 -12.46 22.60 6.60
CA SER A 702 -11.61 23.25 7.60
C SER A 702 -10.92 22.27 8.53
N TYR A 703 -11.67 21.27 9.03
CA TYR A 703 -11.11 20.20 9.85
C TYR A 703 -9.97 19.48 9.13
N ARG A 704 -10.13 19.17 7.85
CA ARG A 704 -9.12 18.45 7.07
C ARG A 704 -7.89 19.28 6.76
N ILE A 705 -8.03 20.58 6.49
CA ILE A 705 -6.86 21.47 6.35
C ILE A 705 -6.07 21.49 7.66
N PHE A 706 -6.77 21.63 8.80
CA PHE A 706 -6.13 21.65 10.10
C PHE A 706 -5.47 20.30 10.42
N SER A 707 -6.14 19.19 10.11
CA SER A 707 -5.59 17.84 10.27
C SER A 707 -4.29 17.66 9.49
N LEU A 708 -4.27 18.03 8.20
CA LEU A 708 -3.06 17.99 7.37
C LEU A 708 -1.94 18.87 7.94
N THR A 709 -2.28 20.05 8.45
CA THR A 709 -1.30 20.96 9.08
C THR A 709 -0.65 20.30 10.29
N ILE A 710 -1.44 19.71 11.19
CA ILE A 710 -0.94 19.01 12.38
C ILE A 710 -0.15 17.76 11.97
N SER A 711 -0.65 16.96 11.03
CA SER A 711 0.03 15.76 10.55
C SER A 711 1.41 16.07 9.96
N LEU A 712 1.58 17.22 9.28
CA LEU A 712 2.90 17.69 8.81
C LEU A 712 3.83 18.11 9.95
N ILE A 713 3.31 18.78 10.97
CA ILE A 713 4.08 19.13 12.19
C ILE A 713 4.53 17.86 12.90
N CYS A 714 3.64 16.89 13.05
CA CYS A 714 3.93 15.58 13.65
C CYS A 714 4.95 14.81 12.82
N LEU A 715 4.82 14.78 11.48
CA LEU A 715 5.79 14.14 10.60
C LEU A 715 7.19 14.72 10.80
N TYR A 716 7.32 16.05 10.90
CA TYR A 716 8.61 16.71 11.17
C TYR A 716 9.15 16.38 12.57
N HIS A 717 8.34 16.48 13.62
CA HIS A 717 8.81 16.27 14.99
C HIS A 717 9.14 14.80 15.27
N PHE A 718 8.37 13.88 14.70
CA PHE A 718 8.51 12.44 14.86
C PHE A 718 9.26 11.79 13.69
N GLN A 719 10.06 12.55 12.92
CA GLN A 719 10.81 12.02 11.78
C GLN A 719 11.79 10.88 12.15
N ASN A 720 12.28 10.86 13.39
CA ASN A 720 13.15 9.80 13.92
C ASN A 720 12.38 8.75 14.74
N HIS A 721 11.04 8.81 14.77
CA HIS A 721 10.22 7.87 15.52
C HIS A 721 10.07 6.56 14.75
N LEU A 722 10.04 5.43 15.46
CA LEU A 722 9.86 4.08 14.90
C LEU A 722 8.62 3.93 13.97
N PHE A 723 7.61 4.80 14.12
CA PHE A 723 6.33 4.73 13.40
C PHE A 723 6.17 5.85 12.36
N VAL A 724 7.26 6.58 12.05
CA VAL A 724 7.23 7.68 11.07
C VAL A 724 6.68 7.21 9.73
N TRP A 725 7.10 6.04 9.26
CA TRP A 725 6.73 5.51 7.95
C TRP A 725 5.45 4.67 7.95
N SER A 726 5.01 4.14 9.09
CA SER A 726 3.83 3.24 9.18
C SER A 726 2.58 3.99 9.59
N VAL A 727 2.75 5.12 10.29
CA VAL A 727 1.64 5.86 10.88
C VAL A 727 1.66 7.32 10.43
N TYR A 728 2.73 8.07 10.71
CA TYR A 728 2.74 9.52 10.46
C TYR A 728 2.76 9.89 8.97
N SER A 729 3.61 9.24 8.19
CA SER A 729 3.74 9.50 6.74
C SER A 729 2.49 9.06 5.97
N PRO A 730 1.95 7.84 6.17
CA PRO A 730 0.65 7.45 5.63
C PRO A 730 -0.48 8.42 6.01
N LYS A 731 -0.52 8.87 7.27
CA LYS A 731 -1.51 9.86 7.72
C LYS A 731 -1.43 11.18 6.94
N VAL A 732 -0.23 11.68 6.63
CA VAL A 732 -0.07 12.87 5.76
C VAL A 732 -0.65 12.63 4.36
N VAL A 733 -0.43 11.46 3.77
CA VAL A 733 -1.00 11.09 2.45
C VAL A 733 -2.53 11.02 2.51
N TYR A 734 -3.09 10.37 3.53
CA TYR A 734 -4.54 10.32 3.72
C TYR A 734 -5.14 11.70 3.95
N ASP A 735 -4.53 12.53 4.80
CA ASP A 735 -5.02 13.89 5.04
C ASP A 735 -4.93 14.77 3.79
N MET A 736 -3.88 14.61 2.98
CA MET A 736 -3.78 15.28 1.68
C MET A 736 -4.93 14.84 0.75
N ALA A 737 -5.20 13.54 0.64
CA ALA A 737 -6.32 13.02 -0.14
C ALA A 737 -7.68 13.50 0.39
N HIS A 738 -7.88 13.51 1.71
CA HIS A 738 -9.09 14.02 2.36
C HIS A 738 -9.31 15.51 2.07
N VAL A 739 -8.24 16.33 2.12
CA VAL A 739 -8.31 17.76 1.85
C VAL A 739 -8.67 18.03 0.39
N ILE A 740 -8.07 17.30 -0.55
CA ILE A 740 -8.41 17.39 -1.98
C ILE A 740 -9.87 16.98 -2.21
N PHE A 741 -10.28 15.82 -1.67
CA PHE A 741 -11.66 15.34 -1.76
C PHE A 741 -12.68 16.34 -1.19
N SER A 742 -12.47 16.79 0.05
CA SER A 742 -13.38 17.74 0.71
C SER A 742 -13.37 19.13 0.04
N GLY A 743 -12.25 19.53 -0.56
CA GLY A 743 -12.14 20.72 -1.40
C GLY A 743 -13.05 20.63 -2.64
N CYS A 744 -12.96 19.54 -3.40
CA CYS A 744 -13.79 19.29 -4.58
C CYS A 744 -15.28 19.19 -4.26
N VAL A 745 -15.63 18.40 -3.23
CA VAL A 745 -17.02 18.19 -2.81
C VAL A 745 -17.63 19.50 -2.29
N SER A 746 -16.91 20.22 -1.43
CA SER A 746 -17.39 21.52 -0.94
C SER A 746 -17.45 22.57 -2.04
N PHE A 747 -16.61 22.51 -3.09
CA PHE A 747 -16.74 23.43 -4.21
C PHE A 747 -18.01 23.15 -5.00
N TYR A 748 -18.29 21.88 -5.30
CA TYR A 748 -19.45 21.50 -6.09
C TYR A 748 -20.77 21.70 -5.35
N CYS A 749 -20.88 21.29 -4.08
CA CYS A 749 -22.14 21.42 -3.35
C CYS A 749 -22.51 22.87 -2.98
N LEU A 750 -21.60 23.84 -3.19
CA LEU A 750 -21.79 25.25 -2.86
C LEU A 750 -22.08 26.12 -4.12
N ASN A 751 -21.82 25.60 -5.32
CA ASN A 751 -22.14 26.24 -6.60
C ASN A 751 -23.36 25.54 -7.22
#